data_AF-A0A7C1FMN2-F1
#
_entry.id   AF-A0A7C1FMN2-F1
#
_cell.length_a   1.000
_cell.length_b   1.000
_cell.length_c   1.000
_cell.angle_alpha   90.00
_cell.angle_beta   90.00
_cell.angle_gamma   90.00
#
_symmetry.space_group_name_H-M   'P 1'
#
loop_
_entity.id
_entity.type
_entity.pdbx_description
1 polymer ?
#
loop_
_entity_poly.entity_id
_entity_poly.type
_entity_poly.pdbx_seq_one_letter_code
_entity_poly.pdbx_strand_id
1 'polypeptide(L)'
;EPLVFQRWNSGQPDDASPGQDGVFLSRSSGFWSDDRSGEGVQTGVYRPYIIEYELGLPDRAFLAVQQVFSTTPLTSIDQAIELLQGGAGTTVAASVVNFIDSQNAAPGRFTNNASFPADTPADDNHFAVKISGAIRIPTSGSWTFHVNSDEGFRLRIRGATFVAAYGTGTTIAGDTLQFNGLRSSADSLGVATLAAGDYEFELYYFDSTGAAGLELSAAYGAKSVWDSSFKLVGDYYNGGLMTLGFANLIGVDLQAAMKGVGSSVYLRRSFTVEDPELFDYLILNMKYDDGFVAYLNGVEVARSNNVPPSPQFDSTASSDQPVGLARSGVWFDITSYKHLLHPGTNVLAVHGMNRSADDSDFFLMPELFGIGWRPDPTRPTYFVKSTPGMPNTAGALGVVADTKFSIDRGFYDSPQTLVITTATPGAEIRYTLDGSTPTAAGVAKTVASLTRSGSTATATVLNHGFVAGNSVQIAGADQPEYNGVFVITSATANTFQFQVSGTPATPATGAITARLTQPACYTYTGPIVIDKTTTVRAAAFKPGWTPSDVDTQTYIFLDDVVRQSADNSPPHVGEPDIINATFDSSAQGFTFTPNAFGTSSSAVTSGAWGAGFGRTGGGLRWYLNGPSAVPTAAAFTATFTVGRTWNYGISFWFRMTQGPGFSGTETSQVIVTIDGVRYGLDVNTTVISASGDNDNQIDVFGWHMAGLSAKLSPGTHTIVIGVYYTSASGADDWVELLLDDVKISNWPGNWAPWLSTVPGQLLDYGMDPKVLEHPVWG
;
A
#
# COMPACT_ATOMS: atom_id res chain seq x y z
N GLU A 1 -12.12 -36.66 12.30
CA GLU A 1 -13.08 -37.27 13.24
C GLU A 1 -12.47 -38.54 13.86
N PRO A 2 -12.99 -39.13 14.98
CA PRO A 2 -13.92 -38.62 16.01
C PRO A 2 -13.50 -38.96 17.47
N LEU A 3 -14.19 -38.39 18.49
CA LEU A 3 -14.84 -39.12 19.61
C LEU A 3 -15.64 -38.17 20.53
N VAL A 4 -16.70 -38.72 21.15
CA VAL A 4 -17.90 -38.09 21.77
C VAL A 4 -18.05 -38.52 23.27
N PHE A 5 -18.97 -37.85 24.03
CA PHE A 5 -19.70 -38.22 25.30
C PHE A 5 -19.27 -37.48 26.60
N GLN A 6 -20.09 -37.12 27.61
CA GLN A 6 -21.52 -36.78 27.86
C GLN A 6 -21.63 -36.30 29.35
N ARG A 7 -22.67 -35.55 29.75
CA ARG A 7 -22.90 -35.01 31.12
C ARG A 7 -23.49 -36.04 32.11
N TRP A 8 -23.22 -35.84 33.41
CA TRP A 8 -24.09 -36.32 34.51
C TRP A 8 -24.28 -35.23 35.60
N ASN A 9 -25.48 -35.17 36.18
CA ASN A 9 -25.92 -34.23 37.22
C ASN A 9 -26.00 -34.91 38.60
N SER A 10 -25.95 -34.08 39.65
CA SER A 10 -26.50 -34.23 41.02
C SER A 10 -25.64 -34.85 42.12
N GLY A 11 -25.54 -34.11 43.24
CA GLY A 11 -25.11 -34.60 44.56
C GLY A 11 -24.10 -33.69 45.29
N GLN A 12 -24.56 -32.61 45.92
CA GLN A 12 -23.85 -31.94 47.04
C GLN A 12 -24.28 -32.61 48.36
N PRO A 13 -23.62 -32.40 49.52
CA PRO A 13 -22.41 -31.62 49.80
C PRO A 13 -21.35 -32.40 50.63
N ASP A 14 -20.18 -31.80 50.82
CA ASP A 14 -19.39 -31.73 52.08
C ASP A 14 -17.88 -31.79 51.83
N ASP A 15 -17.23 -30.71 52.28
CA ASP A 15 -15.81 -30.52 52.58
C ASP A 15 -14.76 -31.12 51.62
N ALA A 16 -14.38 -30.30 50.64
CA ALA A 16 -12.99 -29.90 50.44
C ALA A 16 -12.90 -28.86 49.31
N SER A 17 -12.26 -27.73 49.61
CA SER A 17 -11.42 -26.89 48.72
C SER A 17 -11.53 -27.13 47.20
N PRO A 18 -11.96 -26.16 46.37
CA PRO A 18 -11.99 -26.38 44.92
C PRO A 18 -10.64 -26.11 44.24
N GLY A 19 -10.18 -27.10 43.47
CA GLY A 19 -9.60 -26.88 42.13
C GLY A 19 -8.11 -27.22 41.94
N GLN A 20 -7.82 -28.43 41.45
CA GLN A 20 -6.65 -28.73 40.63
C GLN A 20 -7.08 -29.09 39.19
N ASP A 21 -6.20 -28.70 38.25
CA ASP A 21 -5.93 -29.20 36.89
C ASP A 21 -6.55 -28.54 35.64
N GLY A 22 -5.66 -28.12 34.71
CA GLY A 22 -5.93 -27.87 33.28
C GLY A 22 -5.33 -26.58 32.69
N VAL A 23 -4.32 -26.72 31.81
CA VAL A 23 -3.53 -25.66 31.14
C VAL A 23 -4.34 -24.78 30.16
N PHE A 24 -4.22 -23.44 30.27
CA PHE A 24 -4.10 -22.48 29.15
C PHE A 24 -3.47 -21.15 29.62
N LEU A 25 -2.82 -20.43 28.68
CA LEU A 25 -2.12 -19.15 28.84
C LEU A 25 -2.99 -18.04 29.47
N SER A 26 -2.58 -17.44 30.59
CA SER A 26 -2.09 -16.05 30.65
C SER A 26 -1.85 -15.53 32.09
N ARG A 27 -0.67 -14.89 32.25
CA ARG A 27 -0.26 -13.75 33.10
C ARG A 27 -0.75 -13.65 34.56
N SER A 28 0.06 -14.27 35.43
CA SER A 28 0.68 -13.71 36.66
C SER A 28 -0.14 -12.76 37.56
N SER A 29 -0.64 -13.34 38.68
CA SER A 29 -0.60 -12.89 40.10
C SER A 29 -0.35 -11.40 40.39
N GLY A 30 -1.18 -10.61 41.08
CA GLY A 30 -2.24 -10.89 42.05
C GLY A 30 -1.74 -10.72 43.50
N PHE A 31 -2.17 -9.67 44.22
CA PHE A 31 -2.41 -9.69 45.69
C PHE A 31 -3.42 -8.59 46.12
N TRP A 32 -4.67 -9.05 46.32
CA TRP A 32 -5.73 -8.74 47.29
C TRP A 32 -5.86 -7.38 48.03
N SER A 33 -7.07 -6.79 47.94
CA SER A 33 -8.08 -6.85 49.03
C SER A 33 -9.51 -6.81 48.47
N ASP A 34 -10.34 -7.74 48.92
CA ASP A 34 -11.79 -7.86 48.68
C ASP A 34 -12.55 -7.00 49.70
N ASP A 35 -13.57 -6.27 49.24
CA ASP A 35 -14.86 -6.19 49.93
C ASP A 35 -15.94 -5.78 48.92
N ARG A 36 -16.80 -6.74 48.54
CA ARG A 36 -18.12 -6.43 48.01
C ARG A 36 -19.05 -6.04 49.15
N SER A 37 -19.41 -4.77 49.21
CA SER A 37 -20.79 -4.41 49.57
C SER A 37 -21.26 -3.18 48.78
N GLY A 38 -22.32 -3.41 47.99
CA GLY A 38 -23.13 -2.34 47.41
C GLY A 38 -22.63 -1.81 46.06
N GLU A 39 -23.57 -1.77 45.10
CA GLU A 39 -23.62 -0.86 43.95
C GLU A 39 -22.37 0.03 43.74
N GLY A 40 -21.47 -0.39 42.85
CA GLY A 40 -20.21 0.31 42.67
C GLY A 40 -19.51 -0.05 41.37
N VAL A 41 -19.43 0.93 40.49
CA VAL A 41 -18.54 1.03 39.32
C VAL A 41 -17.10 0.70 39.71
N GLN A 42 -16.40 -0.12 38.90
CA GLN A 42 -14.93 -0.19 38.61
C GLN A 42 -14.64 -1.56 37.91
N THR A 43 -13.75 -1.81 36.94
CA THR A 43 -12.58 -1.13 36.31
C THR A 43 -12.07 -1.95 35.10
N GLY A 44 -11.64 -1.27 34.01
CA GLY A 44 -10.69 -1.72 32.95
C GLY A 44 -11.30 -2.51 31.77
N VAL A 45 -11.08 -2.23 30.47
CA VAL A 45 -10.00 -1.58 29.68
C VAL A 45 -10.66 -0.91 28.43
N TYR A 46 -10.68 0.42 28.23
CA TYR A 46 -9.68 1.40 27.73
C TYR A 46 -9.16 1.22 26.28
N ARG A 47 -9.61 2.10 25.35
CA ARG A 47 -8.80 2.78 24.31
C ARG A 47 -9.40 4.15 23.93
N PRO A 48 -8.59 5.19 23.63
CA PRO A 48 -9.05 6.51 23.18
C PRO A 48 -9.37 6.54 21.67
N TYR A 49 -10.41 7.29 21.29
CA TYR A 49 -10.67 7.68 19.90
C TYR A 49 -9.90 8.97 19.61
N ILE A 50 -8.73 8.84 18.98
CA ILE A 50 -8.15 9.87 18.11
C ILE A 50 -8.62 9.47 16.72
N ILE A 51 -9.20 10.40 15.94
CA ILE A 51 -9.30 10.17 14.49
C ILE A 51 -7.89 10.36 13.95
N GLU A 52 -7.06 9.33 14.09
CA GLU A 52 -5.96 9.14 13.17
C GLU A 52 -6.60 8.67 11.86
N TYR A 53 -6.17 9.23 10.74
CA TYR A 53 -6.39 8.58 9.46
C TYR A 53 -5.74 7.20 9.54
N GLU A 54 -6.53 6.17 9.82
CA GLU A 54 -6.18 4.81 9.48
C GLU A 54 -6.39 4.67 7.97
N LEU A 55 -5.42 5.20 7.20
CA LEU A 55 -5.18 4.71 5.85
C LEU A 55 -4.84 3.22 6.01
N GLY A 56 -5.65 2.37 5.37
CA GLY A 56 -5.56 0.93 5.50
C GLY A 56 -4.19 0.39 5.12
N LEU A 57 -3.70 -0.54 5.94
CA LEU A 57 -2.44 -1.31 5.84
C LEU A 57 -1.17 -0.46 6.09
N PRO A 58 -0.12 -1.02 6.73
CA PRO A 58 1.11 -0.29 6.96
C PRO A 58 1.86 -0.17 5.62
N ASP A 59 1.53 0.87 4.86
CA ASP A 59 2.36 1.30 3.74
C ASP A 59 3.74 1.66 4.31
N ARG A 60 4.75 0.91 3.84
CA ARG A 60 6.14 0.94 4.33
C ARG A 60 6.60 2.37 4.52
N ALA A 61 7.01 2.70 5.73
CA ALA A 61 7.67 3.96 5.96
C ALA A 61 9.19 3.77 5.81
N PHE A 62 9.75 4.41 4.79
CA PHE A 62 11.16 4.31 4.44
C PHE A 62 12.05 4.97 5.51
N LEU A 63 13.20 4.35 5.77
CA LEU A 63 14.34 4.95 6.47
C LEU A 63 14.93 6.06 5.60
N ALA A 64 15.28 7.19 6.20
CA ALA A 64 16.03 8.22 5.51
C ALA A 64 17.52 7.90 5.61
N VAL A 65 18.21 7.76 4.47
CA VAL A 65 19.63 7.42 4.39
C VAL A 65 20.37 8.58 3.72
N GLN A 66 21.24 9.24 4.46
CA GLN A 66 22.12 10.31 3.96
C GLN A 66 23.54 9.77 3.86
N GLN A 67 24.21 9.98 2.72
CA GLN A 67 25.63 9.68 2.53
C GLN A 67 26.39 10.95 2.15
N VAL A 68 27.56 11.14 2.77
CA VAL A 68 28.47 12.27 2.52
C VAL A 68 29.89 11.74 2.33
N PHE A 69 30.54 12.12 1.24
CA PHE A 69 31.95 11.83 1.01
C PHE A 69 32.87 12.83 1.72
N SER A 70 33.98 12.32 2.23
CA SER A 70 35.08 13.06 2.83
C SER A 70 36.25 13.14 1.86
N THR A 71 36.99 14.24 1.90
CA THR A 71 38.25 14.38 1.16
C THR A 71 39.46 13.84 1.93
N THR A 72 39.27 13.45 3.20
CA THR A 72 40.31 12.87 4.06
C THR A 72 39.81 11.60 4.73
N PRO A 73 40.69 10.62 5.03
CA PRO A 73 40.29 9.40 5.73
C PRO A 73 39.59 9.68 7.06
N LEU A 74 38.45 9.02 7.27
CA LEU A 74 37.71 9.04 8.53
C LEU A 74 38.28 7.93 9.43
N THR A 75 38.60 8.24 10.68
CA THR A 75 39.22 7.26 11.60
C THR A 75 38.35 6.98 12.83
N SER A 76 37.21 7.67 12.95
CA SER A 76 36.28 7.50 14.05
C SER A 76 34.84 7.89 13.68
N ILE A 77 33.87 7.33 14.40
CA ILE A 77 32.45 7.66 14.20
C ILE A 77 32.15 9.12 14.59
N ASP A 78 32.91 9.70 15.51
CA ASP A 78 32.73 11.11 15.88
C ASP A 78 33.08 12.04 14.71
N GLN A 79 34.18 11.77 13.97
CA GLN A 79 34.51 12.50 12.74
C GLN A 79 33.44 12.35 11.66
N ALA A 80 32.86 11.15 11.53
CA ALA A 80 31.79 10.89 10.57
C ALA A 80 30.51 11.67 10.91
N ILE A 81 30.16 11.77 12.19
CA ILE A 81 29.01 12.55 12.66
C ILE A 81 29.22 14.04 12.40
N GLU A 82 30.41 14.58 12.66
CA GLU A 82 30.75 15.97 12.32
C GLU A 82 30.60 16.25 10.82
N LEU A 83 31.08 15.35 9.97
CA LEU A 83 30.94 15.44 8.52
C LEU A 83 29.46 15.44 8.08
N LEU A 84 28.65 14.55 8.64
CA LEU A 84 27.24 14.40 8.32
C LEU A 84 26.39 15.62 8.76
N GLN A 85 26.79 16.30 9.83
CA GLN A 85 26.12 17.51 10.32
C GLN A 85 26.44 18.76 9.47
N GLY A 86 27.58 18.79 8.78
CA GLY A 86 28.03 19.95 7.99
C GLY A 86 27.97 19.80 6.47
N GLY A 87 27.68 18.60 5.95
CA GLY A 87 27.84 18.27 4.52
C GLY A 87 26.54 18.15 3.72
N ALA A 88 26.50 18.74 2.52
CA ALA A 88 25.46 18.48 1.53
C ALA A 88 25.66 17.09 0.89
N GLY A 89 24.93 16.09 1.38
CA GLY A 89 25.01 14.69 0.92
C GLY A 89 23.83 14.21 0.09
N THR A 90 23.96 13.05 -0.54
CA THR A 90 22.87 12.35 -1.22
C THR A 90 21.93 11.75 -0.18
N THR A 91 20.62 12.03 -0.29
CA THR A 91 19.60 11.47 0.61
C THR A 91 18.64 10.59 -0.19
N VAL A 92 18.45 9.34 0.26
CA VAL A 92 17.51 8.39 -0.35
C VAL A 92 16.66 7.71 0.72
N ALA A 93 15.58 7.09 0.26
CA ALA A 93 14.72 6.25 1.06
C ALA A 93 15.16 4.79 0.97
N ALA A 94 15.21 4.07 2.09
CA ALA A 94 15.49 2.64 2.15
C ALA A 94 14.48 1.88 3.02
N SER A 95 14.21 0.62 2.67
CA SER A 95 13.27 -0.20 3.46
C SER A 95 13.94 -1.06 4.53
N VAL A 96 15.24 -1.32 4.40
CA VAL A 96 16.08 -2.06 5.35
C VAL A 96 17.47 -1.43 5.38
N VAL A 97 18.24 -1.70 6.44
CA VAL A 97 19.67 -1.42 6.47
C VAL A 97 20.43 -2.69 6.11
N ASN A 98 20.79 -2.81 4.84
CA ASN A 98 21.61 -3.92 4.32
C ASN A 98 22.43 -3.41 3.13
N PHE A 99 23.49 -2.67 3.42
CA PHE A 99 24.28 -1.94 2.43
C PHE A 99 25.70 -2.50 2.28
N ILE A 100 26.20 -2.47 1.05
CA ILE A 100 27.59 -2.76 0.69
C ILE A 100 28.09 -1.72 -0.32
N ASP A 101 29.41 -1.57 -0.42
CA ASP A 101 30.03 -1.07 -1.64
C ASP A 101 30.04 -2.24 -2.65
N SER A 102 29.46 -2.05 -3.83
CA SER A 102 29.29 -3.14 -4.79
C SER A 102 30.59 -3.52 -5.51
N GLN A 103 31.57 -2.63 -5.52
CA GLN A 103 32.91 -2.81 -6.08
C GLN A 103 33.86 -3.46 -5.07
N ASN A 104 33.62 -3.28 -3.77
CA ASN A 104 34.42 -3.85 -2.68
C ASN A 104 33.57 -4.18 -1.44
N ALA A 105 32.75 -5.22 -1.55
CA ALA A 105 31.78 -5.56 -0.51
C ALA A 105 32.42 -6.17 0.75
N ALA A 106 32.12 -5.62 1.92
CA ALA A 106 32.42 -6.28 3.18
C ALA A 106 31.43 -7.45 3.42
N PRO A 107 31.87 -8.57 4.04
CA PRO A 107 31.00 -9.72 4.28
C PRO A 107 29.94 -9.40 5.34
N GLY A 108 28.68 -9.74 5.08
CA GLY A 108 27.53 -9.55 5.97
C GLY A 108 26.88 -10.86 6.46
N ARG A 109 25.78 -10.75 7.22
CA ARG A 109 24.97 -11.86 7.72
C ARG A 109 23.72 -12.12 6.89
N PHE A 110 23.28 -11.15 6.10
CA PHE A 110 22.09 -11.25 5.28
C PHE A 110 22.43 -11.24 3.78
N THR A 111 21.53 -11.80 2.99
CA THR A 111 21.59 -11.76 1.52
C THR A 111 20.71 -10.63 0.99
N ASN A 112 20.78 -10.31 -0.31
CA ASN A 112 20.04 -9.21 -0.96
C ASN A 112 20.55 -7.82 -0.54
N ASN A 113 21.86 -7.61 -0.71
CA ASN A 113 22.51 -6.36 -0.36
C ASN A 113 22.16 -5.27 -1.38
N ALA A 114 22.00 -4.04 -0.90
CA ALA A 114 21.87 -2.85 -1.73
C ALA A 114 23.19 -2.08 -1.77
N SER A 115 23.46 -1.37 -2.85
CA SER A 115 24.55 -0.39 -2.87
C SER A 115 24.26 0.79 -1.92
N PHE A 116 25.32 1.43 -1.42
CA PHE A 116 25.17 2.70 -0.71
C PHE A 116 24.54 3.80 -1.62
N PRO A 117 23.87 4.83 -1.05
CA PRO A 117 23.10 5.81 -1.82
C PRO A 117 23.82 6.57 -2.94
N ALA A 118 25.13 6.75 -2.83
CA ALA A 118 25.98 7.49 -3.76
C ALA A 118 27.10 6.61 -4.35
N ASP A 119 26.82 5.32 -4.53
CA ASP A 119 27.70 4.31 -5.14
C ASP A 119 28.20 4.77 -6.51
N THR A 120 29.51 4.69 -6.74
CA THR A 120 30.15 4.99 -8.01
C THR A 120 30.63 3.70 -8.68
N PRO A 121 31.00 3.72 -9.97
CA PRO A 121 31.61 2.54 -10.61
C PRO A 121 33.01 2.17 -10.08
N ALA A 122 33.56 2.92 -9.12
CA ALA A 122 34.85 2.68 -8.49
C ALA A 122 34.66 2.31 -7.01
N ASP A 123 35.69 1.71 -6.40
CA ASP A 123 35.76 1.45 -4.96
C ASP A 123 35.62 2.77 -4.19
N ASP A 124 34.48 2.93 -3.52
CA ASP A 124 34.08 4.14 -2.84
C ASP A 124 34.67 4.13 -1.43
N ASN A 125 35.61 5.04 -1.20
CA ASN A 125 36.30 5.17 0.06
C ASN A 125 35.98 6.53 0.71
N HIS A 126 36.23 6.64 2.01
CA HIS A 126 36.13 7.89 2.77
C HIS A 126 34.73 8.51 2.77
N PHE A 127 33.70 7.77 3.19
CA PHE A 127 32.36 8.32 3.28
C PHE A 127 31.70 8.03 4.63
N ALA A 128 30.69 8.83 4.97
CA ALA A 128 29.88 8.68 6.16
C ALA A 128 28.40 8.51 5.79
N VAL A 129 27.66 7.75 6.59
CA VAL A 129 26.23 7.50 6.41
C VAL A 129 25.46 7.81 7.70
N LYS A 130 24.34 8.54 7.59
CA LYS A 130 23.31 8.68 8.62
C LYS A 130 22.04 7.98 8.15
N ILE A 131 21.53 7.06 8.96
CA ILE A 131 20.21 6.45 8.77
C ILE A 131 19.31 6.89 9.91
N SER A 132 18.14 7.45 9.58
CA SER A 132 17.17 7.92 10.57
C SER A 132 15.81 7.29 10.32
N GLY A 133 15.12 6.91 11.41
CA GLY A 133 13.78 6.36 11.34
C GLY A 133 13.22 6.09 12.73
N ALA A 134 12.12 5.36 12.79
CA ALA A 134 11.62 4.79 14.03
C ALA A 134 11.27 3.31 13.84
N ILE A 135 11.27 2.57 14.94
CA ILE A 135 10.91 1.17 15.01
C ILE A 135 9.74 0.97 15.97
N ARG A 136 8.86 0.02 15.65
CA ARG A 136 7.81 -0.44 16.57
C ARG A 136 8.29 -1.68 17.31
N ILE A 137 8.37 -1.59 18.64
CA ILE A 137 8.59 -2.71 19.53
C ILE A 137 7.24 -3.38 19.81
N PRO A 138 6.97 -4.59 19.28
CA PRO A 138 5.65 -5.21 19.38
C PRO A 138 5.36 -5.81 20.76
N THR A 139 6.39 -6.09 21.55
CA THR A 139 6.26 -6.74 22.86
C THR A 139 7.32 -6.23 23.80
N SER A 140 6.90 -5.81 25.00
CA SER A 140 7.81 -5.40 26.07
C SER A 140 8.73 -6.55 26.45
N GLY A 141 10.02 -6.27 26.64
CA GLY A 141 11.01 -7.27 27.04
C GLY A 141 12.42 -6.87 26.65
N SER A 142 13.35 -7.81 26.83
CA SER A 142 14.71 -7.64 26.32
C SER A 142 14.70 -7.80 24.80
N TRP A 143 15.35 -6.87 24.12
CA TRP A 143 15.61 -6.89 22.69
C TRP A 143 17.12 -6.77 22.48
N THR A 144 17.66 -7.56 21.56
CA THR A 144 19.05 -7.43 21.15
C THR A 144 19.11 -6.83 19.76
N PHE A 145 19.79 -5.70 19.64
CA PHE A 145 20.12 -5.07 18.37
C PHE A 145 21.50 -5.53 17.93
N HIS A 146 21.64 -5.80 16.64
CA HIS A 146 22.87 -6.27 16.03
C HIS A 146 23.23 -5.39 14.85
N VAL A 147 24.49 -4.94 14.84
CA VAL A 147 25.10 -4.21 13.73
C VAL A 147 26.32 -4.98 13.25
N ASN A 148 26.29 -5.43 11.99
CA ASN A 148 27.49 -5.84 11.28
C ASN A 148 28.00 -4.61 10.51
N SER A 149 29.27 -4.25 10.69
CA SER A 149 29.86 -3.15 9.92
C SER A 149 31.36 -3.28 9.72
N ASP A 150 31.82 -2.70 8.61
CA ASP A 150 33.20 -2.44 8.21
C ASP A 150 33.18 -1.02 7.63
N GLU A 151 33.43 0.06 8.36
CA GLU A 151 34.24 0.20 9.58
C GLU A 151 33.37 0.40 10.85
N GLY A 152 33.42 1.60 11.47
CA GLY A 152 32.76 1.93 12.73
C GLY A 152 31.33 2.45 12.58
N PHE A 153 30.58 2.39 13.69
CA PHE A 153 29.17 2.82 13.73
C PHE A 153 28.75 3.36 15.10
N ARG A 154 27.63 4.09 15.13
CA ARG A 154 26.91 4.47 16.35
C ARG A 154 25.41 4.33 16.11
N LEU A 155 24.79 3.39 16.81
CA LEU A 155 23.34 3.25 16.89
C LEU A 155 22.82 3.93 18.15
N ARG A 156 21.87 4.84 17.98
CA ARG A 156 21.09 5.45 19.05
C ARG A 156 19.65 5.05 18.91
N ILE A 157 19.07 4.45 19.95
CA ILE A 157 17.63 4.17 20.00
C ILE A 157 17.07 5.00 21.13
N ARG A 158 16.49 6.15 20.81
CA ARG A 158 16.14 7.15 21.79
C ARG A 158 15.06 6.62 22.72
N GLY A 159 15.28 6.72 24.04
CA GLY A 159 14.41 6.12 25.06
C GLY A 159 14.73 4.65 25.38
N ALA A 160 15.68 4.03 24.70
CA ALA A 160 16.27 2.77 25.12
C ALA A 160 17.30 2.99 26.24
N THR A 161 17.56 1.94 27.00
CA THR A 161 18.79 1.84 27.80
C THR A 161 19.43 0.50 27.48
N PHE A 162 20.59 0.54 26.83
CA PHE A 162 21.41 -0.63 26.61
C PHE A 162 22.04 -1.07 27.94
N VAL A 163 21.92 -2.34 28.25
CA VAL A 163 22.35 -2.95 29.52
C VAL A 163 23.47 -3.95 29.35
N ALA A 164 23.72 -4.43 28.12
CA ALA A 164 24.84 -5.29 27.79
C ALA A 164 25.29 -5.06 26.35
N ALA A 165 26.59 -5.28 26.09
CA ALA A 165 27.18 -5.21 24.77
C ALA A 165 28.07 -6.43 24.53
N TYR A 166 28.13 -6.90 23.29
CA TYR A 166 28.97 -8.01 22.85
C TYR A 166 29.61 -7.69 21.50
N GLY A 167 30.78 -8.27 21.24
CA GLY A 167 31.65 -7.89 20.12
C GLY A 167 32.90 -7.17 20.61
N THR A 168 34.05 -7.44 19.96
CA THR A 168 35.33 -6.87 20.37
C THR A 168 35.34 -5.35 20.14
N GLY A 169 35.54 -4.56 21.19
CA GLY A 169 35.58 -3.09 21.10
C GLY A 169 34.22 -2.41 21.05
N THR A 170 33.12 -3.17 21.10
CA THR A 170 31.75 -2.64 21.18
C THR A 170 31.50 -2.03 22.56
N THR A 171 30.92 -0.84 22.60
CA THR A 171 30.61 -0.11 23.83
C THR A 171 29.15 0.34 23.84
N ILE A 172 28.61 0.53 25.05
CA ILE A 172 27.27 1.08 25.27
C ILE A 172 27.33 2.25 26.26
N ALA A 173 26.45 3.22 26.07
CA ALA A 173 26.25 4.33 26.99
C ALA A 173 24.81 4.84 26.87
N GLY A 174 23.98 4.58 27.88
CA GLY A 174 22.58 4.98 27.87
C GLY A 174 21.82 4.37 26.69
N ASP A 175 21.35 5.22 25.79
CA ASP A 175 20.60 4.87 24.58
C ASP A 175 21.48 4.51 23.36
N THR A 176 22.80 4.46 23.56
CA THR A 176 23.78 4.32 22.49
C THR A 176 24.49 2.96 22.54
N LEU A 177 24.60 2.31 21.38
CA LEU A 177 25.47 1.16 21.07
C LEU A 177 26.46 1.60 19.99
N GLN A 178 27.76 1.37 20.16
CA GLN A 178 28.74 1.88 19.20
C GLN A 178 30.01 1.02 19.10
N PHE A 179 30.68 1.16 17.95
CA PHE A 179 32.08 0.86 17.75
C PHE A 179 32.74 2.09 17.10
N ASN A 180 33.66 2.74 17.83
CA ASN A 180 34.13 4.08 17.43
C ASN A 180 35.15 4.06 16.29
N GLY A 181 36.07 3.10 16.25
CA GLY A 181 37.28 3.18 15.42
C GLY A 181 37.20 2.37 14.12
N LEU A 182 38.37 1.98 13.64
CA LEU A 182 38.55 1.10 12.48
C LEU A 182 38.46 -0.38 12.88
N ARG A 183 37.80 -1.19 12.06
CA ARG A 183 37.72 -2.65 12.08
C ARG A 183 37.36 -3.17 10.69
N SER A 184 37.86 -4.36 10.36
CA SER A 184 37.20 -5.18 9.32
C SER A 184 35.83 -5.67 9.79
N SER A 185 35.00 -6.14 8.86
CA SER A 185 33.64 -6.61 9.12
C SER A 185 33.53 -7.49 10.36
N ALA A 186 32.71 -7.04 11.31
CA ALA A 186 32.46 -7.75 12.55
C ALA A 186 31.09 -7.39 13.16
N ASP A 187 30.56 -8.33 13.94
CA ASP A 187 29.29 -8.17 14.63
C ASP A 187 29.44 -7.39 15.95
N SER A 188 28.54 -6.44 16.18
CA SER A 188 28.34 -5.76 17.45
C SER A 188 26.90 -5.97 17.91
N LEU A 189 26.70 -6.42 19.14
CA LEU A 189 25.37 -6.65 19.72
C LEU A 189 25.17 -5.76 20.94
N GLY A 190 23.96 -5.20 21.09
CA GLY A 190 23.53 -4.45 22.27
C GLY A 190 22.19 -4.94 22.76
N VAL A 191 22.09 -5.30 24.03
CA VAL A 191 20.84 -5.69 24.68
C VAL A 191 20.21 -4.48 25.33
N ALA A 192 18.96 -4.18 25.01
CA ALA A 192 18.14 -3.16 25.66
C ALA A 192 16.86 -3.78 26.22
N THR A 193 16.36 -3.26 27.34
CA THR A 193 15.02 -3.62 27.83
C THR A 193 14.05 -2.52 27.42
N LEU A 194 13.07 -2.87 26.59
CA LEU A 194 12.14 -1.93 25.97
C LEU A 194 10.70 -2.29 26.35
N ALA A 195 9.85 -1.27 26.48
CA ALA A 195 8.41 -1.47 26.52
C ALA A 195 7.88 -1.66 25.09
N ALA A 196 6.72 -2.27 24.93
CA ALA A 196 6.00 -2.22 23.66
C ALA A 196 5.66 -0.75 23.35
N GLY A 197 5.95 -0.30 22.13
CA GLY A 197 5.83 1.10 21.75
C GLY A 197 6.73 1.47 20.58
N ASP A 198 6.69 2.73 20.19
CA ASP A 198 7.44 3.26 19.05
C ASP A 198 8.68 4.00 19.54
N TYR A 199 9.83 3.73 18.93
CA TYR A 199 11.13 4.28 19.31
C TYR A 199 11.83 4.86 18.10
N GLU A 200 12.27 6.11 18.18
CA GLU A 200 13.12 6.73 17.17
C GLU A 200 14.54 6.20 17.27
N PHE A 201 15.21 6.06 16.14
CA PHE A 201 16.61 5.66 16.09
C PHE A 201 17.39 6.42 15.02
N GLU A 202 18.67 6.59 15.30
CA GLU A 202 19.68 7.08 14.39
C GLU A 202 20.81 6.06 14.34
N LEU A 203 21.26 5.69 13.14
CA LEU A 203 22.43 4.85 12.92
C LEU A 203 23.43 5.63 12.06
N TYR A 204 24.58 5.91 12.64
CA TYR A 204 25.73 6.49 11.97
C TYR A 204 26.71 5.40 11.60
N TYR A 205 27.36 5.54 10.45
CA TYR A 205 28.40 4.65 9.95
C TYR A 205 29.43 5.44 9.16
N PHE A 206 30.64 4.91 9.04
CA PHE A 206 31.60 5.40 8.07
C PHE A 206 32.42 4.28 7.46
N ASP A 207 32.90 4.55 6.25
CA ASP A 207 34.02 3.85 5.65
C ASP A 207 35.25 4.77 5.64
N SER A 208 36.41 4.17 5.91
CA SER A 208 37.70 4.82 5.71
C SER A 208 38.30 4.37 4.40
N THR A 209 38.72 3.11 4.31
CA THR A 209 39.32 2.56 3.12
C THR A 209 39.07 1.06 3.03
N GLY A 210 38.95 0.52 1.84
CA GLY A 210 38.82 -0.92 1.63
C GLY A 210 37.36 -1.34 1.55
N ALA A 211 37.04 -2.50 2.12
CA ALA A 211 35.73 -3.08 1.93
C ALA A 211 34.69 -2.39 2.82
N ALA A 212 33.55 -2.02 2.27
CA ALA A 212 32.49 -1.34 3.02
C ALA A 212 31.22 -2.21 3.13
N GLY A 213 30.61 -2.21 4.33
CA GLY A 213 29.33 -2.88 4.57
C GLY A 213 28.68 -2.46 5.88
N LEU A 214 27.34 -2.44 5.89
CA LEU A 214 26.51 -2.06 7.03
C LEU A 214 25.18 -2.79 7.05
N GLU A 215 24.90 -3.52 8.13
CA GLU A 215 23.62 -4.18 8.38
C GLU A 215 23.05 -3.76 9.75
N LEU A 216 21.72 -3.61 9.85
CA LEU A 216 21.02 -3.48 11.13
C LEU A 216 19.93 -4.54 11.26
N SER A 217 20.00 -5.32 12.34
CA SER A 217 19.04 -6.38 12.65
C SER A 217 18.70 -6.40 14.13
N ALA A 218 17.60 -7.06 14.48
CA ALA A 218 17.19 -7.22 15.86
C ALA A 218 16.59 -8.62 16.11
N ALA A 219 16.65 -9.06 17.37
CA ALA A 219 16.01 -10.28 17.84
C ALA A 219 15.37 -10.03 19.21
N TYR A 220 14.24 -10.72 19.47
CA TYR A 220 13.65 -10.74 20.81
C TYR A 220 14.49 -11.62 21.76
N GLY A 221 14.63 -11.16 23.00
CA GLY A 221 15.45 -11.77 24.04
C GLY A 221 16.84 -11.14 24.16
N ALA A 222 17.51 -11.43 25.28
CA ALA A 222 18.90 -11.07 25.50
C ALA A 222 19.82 -12.11 24.83
N LYS A 223 20.59 -11.67 23.83
CA LYS A 223 21.48 -12.52 23.03
C LYS A 223 22.91 -11.99 23.13
N SER A 224 23.87 -12.91 23.22
CA SER A 224 25.31 -12.58 23.27
C SER A 224 26.07 -12.93 22.00
N VAL A 225 25.42 -13.60 21.05
CA VAL A 225 25.98 -14.03 19.77
C VAL A 225 24.88 -13.90 18.72
N TRP A 226 25.26 -13.58 17.49
CA TRP A 226 24.34 -13.59 16.36
C TRP A 226 23.87 -15.02 16.04
N ASP A 227 22.59 -15.18 15.75
CA ASP A 227 21.98 -16.45 15.33
C ASP A 227 20.82 -16.18 14.33
N SER A 228 20.21 -17.24 13.82
CA SER A 228 19.12 -17.14 12.83
C SER A 228 17.83 -16.44 13.31
N SER A 229 17.70 -16.14 14.61
CA SER A 229 16.56 -15.40 15.16
C SER A 229 16.64 -13.90 14.91
N PHE A 230 17.80 -13.38 14.52
CA PHE A 230 17.96 -12.00 14.08
C PHE A 230 17.32 -11.79 12.71
N LYS A 231 16.54 -10.72 12.59
CA LYS A 231 15.91 -10.27 11.34
C LYS A 231 16.29 -8.82 11.08
N LEU A 232 16.45 -8.46 9.80
CA LEU A 232 16.74 -7.08 9.40
C LEU A 232 15.66 -6.14 9.92
N VAL A 233 16.08 -4.99 10.47
CA VAL A 233 15.15 -3.93 10.84
C VAL A 233 14.55 -3.35 9.56
N GLY A 234 13.21 -3.27 9.50
CA GLY A 234 12.45 -2.87 8.31
C GLY A 234 11.96 -4.03 7.44
N ASP A 235 12.52 -5.24 7.59
CA ASP A 235 12.08 -6.43 6.87
C ASP A 235 10.89 -7.12 7.56
N TYR A 236 9.82 -6.33 7.76
CA TYR A 236 8.69 -6.71 8.60
C TYR A 236 8.01 -8.02 8.16
N TYR A 237 7.86 -8.21 6.84
CA TYR A 237 7.20 -9.39 6.29
C TYR A 237 7.99 -10.69 6.51
N ASN A 238 9.29 -10.60 6.76
CA ASN A 238 10.14 -11.73 7.13
C ASN A 238 10.42 -11.81 8.64
N GLY A 239 9.62 -11.12 9.45
CA GLY A 239 9.70 -11.14 10.92
C GLY A 239 10.61 -10.08 11.54
N GLY A 240 11.11 -9.13 10.75
CA GLY A 240 11.86 -7.96 11.21
C GLY A 240 11.01 -6.95 11.97
N LEU A 241 11.66 -6.03 12.70
CA LEU A 241 10.97 -4.92 13.34
C LEU A 241 10.40 -3.97 12.28
N MET A 242 9.13 -3.59 12.43
CA MET A 242 8.47 -2.61 11.56
C MET A 242 9.10 -1.24 11.71
N THR A 243 9.41 -0.59 10.59
CA THR A 243 9.82 0.82 10.56
C THR A 243 8.63 1.75 10.45
N LEU A 244 8.77 2.93 11.07
CA LEU A 244 7.79 4.00 11.10
C LEU A 244 8.48 5.30 10.67
N GLY A 245 7.92 5.98 9.70
CA GLY A 245 8.44 7.23 9.15
C GLY A 245 7.35 8.29 9.17
N PHE A 246 7.77 9.56 9.11
CA PHE A 246 6.84 10.70 9.11
C PHE A 246 6.12 10.88 7.77
N ALA A 247 6.51 10.16 6.71
CA ALA A 247 5.97 10.30 5.36
C ALA A 247 4.42 10.30 5.31
N ASN A 248 3.77 9.46 6.11
CA ASN A 248 2.30 9.36 6.13
C ASN A 248 1.62 10.48 6.94
N LEU A 249 2.39 11.28 7.69
CA LEU A 249 1.92 12.47 8.40
C LEU A 249 2.25 13.77 7.64
N ILE A 250 3.09 13.70 6.60
CA ILE A 250 3.48 14.87 5.80
C ILE A 250 2.41 15.13 4.75
N GLY A 251 1.53 16.09 5.03
CA GLY A 251 0.55 16.59 4.06
C GLY A 251 1.11 17.63 3.09
N VAL A 252 2.24 18.26 3.43
CA VAL A 252 2.91 19.30 2.63
C VAL A 252 4.42 19.13 2.79
N ASP A 253 5.12 18.85 1.70
CA ASP A 253 6.60 18.76 1.69
C ASP A 253 7.19 20.16 1.51
N LEU A 254 8.00 20.59 2.49
CA LEU A 254 8.67 21.88 2.52
C LEU A 254 10.19 21.77 2.28
N GLN A 255 10.72 20.58 2.00
CA GLN A 255 12.16 20.34 1.95
C GLN A 255 12.87 21.29 0.99
N ALA A 256 12.39 21.41 -0.25
CA ALA A 256 12.98 22.29 -1.25
C ALA A 256 12.87 23.80 -0.92
N ALA A 257 11.91 24.18 -0.09
CA ALA A 257 11.67 25.57 0.31
C ALA A 257 12.45 25.98 1.58
N MET A 258 12.86 25.01 2.39
CA MET A 258 13.52 25.24 3.68
C MET A 258 14.98 24.80 3.70
N LYS A 259 15.30 23.59 3.22
CA LYS A 259 16.66 23.01 3.34
C LYS A 259 17.69 23.87 2.57
N GLY A 260 18.64 24.44 3.31
CA GLY A 260 19.66 25.37 2.82
C GLY A 260 19.14 26.75 2.42
N VAL A 261 17.87 27.06 2.68
CA VAL A 261 17.21 28.31 2.27
C VAL A 261 16.67 29.09 3.46
N GLY A 262 15.92 28.44 4.35
CA GLY A 262 15.20 29.10 5.43
C GLY A 262 15.03 28.19 6.64
N SER A 263 15.24 28.76 7.82
CA SER A 263 15.20 28.05 9.10
C SER A 263 13.81 27.98 9.72
N SER A 264 12.78 28.57 9.12
CA SER A 264 11.45 28.61 9.72
C SER A 264 10.33 28.83 8.71
N VAL A 265 9.09 28.52 9.11
CA VAL A 265 7.89 28.65 8.27
C VAL A 265 6.68 29.12 9.10
N TYR A 266 5.80 29.89 8.47
CA TYR A 266 4.50 30.27 9.04
C TYR A 266 3.38 29.44 8.40
N LEU A 267 2.69 28.65 9.21
CA LEU A 267 1.46 27.97 8.85
C LEU A 267 0.26 28.79 9.33
N ARG A 268 -0.78 28.94 8.49
CA ARG A 268 -2.04 29.60 8.87
C ARG A 268 -3.23 28.77 8.44
N ARG A 269 -4.20 28.61 9.34
CA ARG A 269 -5.47 27.93 9.07
C ARG A 269 -6.63 28.77 9.59
N SER A 270 -7.52 29.14 8.66
CA SER A 270 -8.80 29.74 9.02
C SER A 270 -9.81 28.66 9.41
N PHE A 271 -10.64 28.94 10.41
CA PHE A 271 -11.74 28.09 10.85
C PHE A 271 -12.94 28.96 11.25
N THR A 272 -14.13 28.37 11.36
CA THR A 272 -15.35 29.09 11.73
C THR A 272 -15.84 28.62 13.09
N VAL A 273 -16.24 29.55 13.95
CA VAL A 273 -16.88 29.30 15.24
C VAL A 273 -18.26 29.92 15.20
N GLU A 274 -19.32 29.16 15.43
CA GLU A 274 -20.68 29.72 15.46
C GLU A 274 -20.94 30.52 16.73
N ASP A 275 -20.62 29.95 17.89
CA ASP A 275 -20.74 30.59 19.19
C ASP A 275 -19.57 30.17 20.12
N PRO A 276 -18.62 31.08 20.42
CA PRO A 276 -17.51 30.80 21.33
C PRO A 276 -17.93 30.43 22.76
N GLU A 277 -19.12 30.85 23.19
CA GLU A 277 -19.65 30.55 24.53
C GLU A 277 -20.06 29.08 24.69
N LEU A 278 -20.06 28.30 23.60
CA LEU A 278 -20.28 26.86 23.64
C LEU A 278 -19.06 26.07 24.13
N PHE A 279 -17.89 26.70 24.21
CA PHE A 279 -16.67 26.05 24.70
C PHE A 279 -16.42 26.43 26.16
N ASP A 280 -16.17 25.44 27.01
CA ASP A 280 -15.69 25.61 28.37
C ASP A 280 -14.16 25.66 28.42
N TYR A 281 -13.50 24.93 27.51
CA TYR A 281 -12.05 24.79 27.40
C TYR A 281 -11.57 24.95 25.97
N LEU A 282 -10.32 25.41 25.84
CA LEU A 282 -9.61 25.50 24.58
C LEU A 282 -8.23 24.88 24.75
N ILE A 283 -7.96 23.80 24.02
CA ILE A 283 -6.72 23.02 24.14
C ILE A 283 -6.02 22.98 22.79
N LEU A 284 -4.71 23.24 22.78
CA LEU A 284 -3.86 23.11 21.61
C LEU A 284 -2.96 21.88 21.78
N ASN A 285 -3.02 20.91 20.87
CA ASN A 285 -2.04 19.85 20.77
C ASN A 285 -1.04 20.19 19.67
N MET A 286 0.25 20.15 19.99
CA MET A 286 1.34 20.45 19.09
C MET A 286 2.24 19.25 18.91
N LYS A 287 2.29 18.72 17.70
CA LYS A 287 3.30 17.77 17.27
C LYS A 287 4.34 18.53 16.44
N TYR A 288 5.58 18.57 16.89
CA TYR A 288 6.62 19.39 16.26
C TYR A 288 8.00 18.82 16.55
N ASP A 289 8.96 19.18 15.70
CA ASP A 289 10.35 18.73 15.78
C ASP A 289 11.18 19.64 16.71
N ASP A 290 11.48 20.84 16.23
CA ASP A 290 12.35 21.80 16.91
C ASP A 290 11.56 22.82 17.74
N GLY A 291 11.20 23.96 17.16
CA GLY A 291 10.60 25.08 17.87
C GLY A 291 9.28 25.52 17.26
N PHE A 292 8.37 26.05 18.09
CA PHE A 292 7.19 26.72 17.57
C PHE A 292 6.70 27.89 18.45
N VAL A 293 5.97 28.81 17.83
CA VAL A 293 5.07 29.77 18.49
C VAL A 293 3.70 29.74 17.82
N ALA A 294 2.64 29.56 18.60
CA ALA A 294 1.26 29.50 18.13
C ALA A 294 0.50 30.78 18.49
N TYR A 295 -0.29 31.27 17.53
CA TYR A 295 -1.08 32.48 17.62
C TYR A 295 -2.54 32.19 17.29
N LEU A 296 -3.45 32.72 18.10
CA LEU A 296 -4.89 32.72 17.82
C LEU A 296 -5.34 34.16 17.54
N ASN A 297 -5.88 34.40 16.36
CA ASN A 297 -6.33 35.73 15.91
C ASN A 297 -5.26 36.83 16.12
N GLY A 298 -3.98 36.48 15.92
CA GLY A 298 -2.84 37.40 16.03
C GLY A 298 -2.26 37.57 17.43
N VAL A 299 -2.80 36.91 18.45
CA VAL A 299 -2.25 36.91 19.82
C VAL A 299 -1.58 35.58 20.10
N GLU A 300 -0.37 35.62 20.68
CA GLU A 300 0.35 34.41 21.08
C GLU A 300 -0.40 33.67 22.20
N VAL A 301 -0.59 32.36 22.02
CA VAL A 301 -1.33 31.50 22.97
C VAL A 301 -0.51 30.34 23.51
N ALA A 302 0.55 29.93 22.81
CA ALA A 302 1.46 28.88 23.26
C ALA A 302 2.81 28.98 22.54
N ARG A 303 3.88 28.48 23.17
CA ARG A 303 5.21 28.35 22.57
C ARG A 303 5.97 27.17 23.16
N SER A 304 6.96 26.69 22.43
CA SER A 304 7.98 25.80 22.98
C SER A 304 9.04 26.58 23.77
N ASN A 305 9.79 25.91 24.65
CA ASN A 305 10.77 26.58 25.52
C ASN A 305 12.09 26.95 24.83
N ASN A 306 12.32 26.43 23.63
CA ASN A 306 13.57 26.54 22.86
C ASN A 306 13.51 27.59 21.74
N VAL A 307 12.54 28.51 21.77
CA VAL A 307 12.45 29.62 20.80
C VAL A 307 12.79 30.97 21.45
N PRO A 308 13.31 31.96 20.70
CA PRO A 308 13.63 33.27 21.23
C PRO A 308 12.41 33.98 21.86
N PRO A 309 12.61 34.87 22.86
CA PRO A 309 11.51 35.64 23.46
C PRO A 309 10.70 36.45 22.44
N SER A 310 11.40 37.05 21.46
CA SER A 310 10.82 37.89 20.40
C SER A 310 11.26 37.39 19.02
N PRO A 311 10.67 36.29 18.51
CA PRO A 311 11.11 35.69 17.26
C PRO A 311 10.84 36.61 16.07
N GLN A 312 11.84 36.73 15.20
CA GLN A 312 11.75 37.29 13.86
C GLN A 312 11.37 36.20 12.84
N PHE A 313 11.04 36.58 11.61
CA PHE A 313 10.58 35.63 10.60
C PHE A 313 11.59 34.53 10.22
N ASP A 314 12.87 34.71 10.56
CA ASP A 314 14.01 33.83 10.29
C ASP A 314 14.65 33.28 11.57
N SER A 315 13.98 33.44 12.71
CA SER A 315 14.46 32.91 13.99
C SER A 315 14.56 31.39 14.00
N THR A 316 15.52 30.90 14.78
CA THR A 316 15.82 29.49 14.93
C THR A 316 15.47 28.99 16.33
N ALA A 317 15.24 27.69 16.46
CA ALA A 317 15.23 27.03 17.75
C ALA A 317 16.65 26.92 18.34
N SER A 318 16.79 26.94 19.66
CA SER A 318 18.10 26.87 20.35
C SER A 318 18.56 25.44 20.63
N SER A 319 17.68 24.45 20.54
CA SER A 319 17.95 23.03 20.77
C SER A 319 16.85 22.17 20.14
N ASP A 320 17.11 20.88 19.93
CA ASP A 320 16.07 19.91 19.59
C ASP A 320 15.07 19.76 20.77
N GLN A 321 13.86 19.29 20.52
CA GLN A 321 12.96 18.82 21.59
C GLN A 321 13.37 17.44 22.13
N PRO A 322 13.01 17.12 23.39
CA PRO A 322 13.14 15.77 23.92
C PRO A 322 12.27 14.73 23.17
N VAL A 323 12.82 13.53 23.02
CA VAL A 323 12.35 12.34 22.29
C VAL A 323 10.83 12.07 22.35
N GLY A 324 10.20 11.76 21.20
CA GLY A 324 8.88 11.11 21.12
C GLY A 324 7.64 12.03 21.09
N LEU A 325 7.83 13.34 21.27
CA LEU A 325 6.75 14.34 21.28
C LEU A 325 6.32 14.78 19.87
N ALA A 326 7.20 14.72 18.87
CA ALA A 326 6.84 14.97 17.48
C ALA A 326 5.72 14.03 16.98
N ARG A 327 5.54 12.83 17.58
CA ARG A 327 4.43 11.92 17.25
C ARG A 327 3.31 11.91 18.30
N SER A 328 3.65 11.98 19.58
CA SER A 328 2.67 11.89 20.68
C SER A 328 1.90 13.19 20.91
N GLY A 329 2.47 14.33 20.50
CA GLY A 329 1.93 15.66 20.70
C GLY A 329 2.12 16.19 22.13
N VAL A 330 2.29 17.51 22.24
CA VAL A 330 2.33 18.25 23.50
C VAL A 330 1.03 19.04 23.65
N TRP A 331 0.36 18.84 24.78
CA TRP A 331 -0.94 19.45 25.06
C TRP A 331 -0.75 20.74 25.87
N PHE A 332 -1.29 21.84 25.35
CA PHE A 332 -1.32 23.15 25.98
C PHE A 332 -2.77 23.51 26.30
N ASP A 333 -3.06 23.74 27.58
CA ASP A 333 -4.32 24.37 27.98
C ASP A 333 -4.24 25.86 27.70
N ILE A 334 -4.98 26.31 26.70
CA ILE A 334 -5.07 27.71 26.28
C ILE A 334 -6.46 28.29 26.57
N THR A 335 -7.19 27.71 27.53
CA THR A 335 -8.56 28.10 27.88
C THR A 335 -8.66 29.58 28.27
N SER A 336 -7.64 30.13 28.93
CA SER A 336 -7.57 31.56 29.25
C SER A 336 -7.65 32.48 28.02
N TYR A 337 -7.30 31.97 26.84
CA TYR A 337 -7.32 32.68 25.56
C TYR A 337 -8.62 32.50 24.77
N LYS A 338 -9.63 31.80 25.30
CA LYS A 338 -10.94 31.59 24.66
C LYS A 338 -11.61 32.90 24.24
N HIS A 339 -11.42 33.97 25.00
CA HIS A 339 -11.96 35.32 24.72
C HIS A 339 -11.46 35.92 23.40
N LEU A 340 -10.42 35.35 22.79
CA LEU A 340 -9.94 35.73 21.46
C LEU A 340 -10.78 35.14 20.33
N LEU A 341 -11.60 34.12 20.59
CA LEU A 341 -12.49 33.56 19.59
C LEU A 341 -13.64 34.52 19.28
N HIS A 342 -13.96 34.65 18.01
CA HIS A 342 -15.08 35.46 17.53
C HIS A 342 -16.13 34.57 16.87
N PRO A 343 -17.43 34.89 16.98
CA PRO A 343 -18.43 34.35 16.08
C PRO A 343 -18.02 34.61 14.62
N GLY A 344 -18.04 33.59 13.77
CA GLY A 344 -17.56 33.63 12.40
C GLY A 344 -16.10 33.17 12.26
N THR A 345 -15.35 33.82 11.38
CA THR A 345 -14.00 33.37 10.98
C THR A 345 -12.94 33.70 12.03
N ASN A 346 -12.13 32.71 12.36
CA ASN A 346 -10.97 32.77 13.23
C ASN A 346 -9.74 32.21 12.50
N VAL A 347 -8.54 32.52 12.98
CA VAL A 347 -7.28 32.06 12.41
C VAL A 347 -6.37 31.52 13.51
N LEU A 348 -5.92 30.27 13.32
CA LEU A 348 -4.76 29.73 14.03
C LEU A 348 -3.54 29.90 13.12
N ALA A 349 -2.50 30.54 13.63
CA ALA A 349 -1.20 30.63 12.96
C ALA A 349 -0.12 29.98 13.83
N VAL A 350 0.85 29.33 13.19
CA VAL A 350 1.98 28.71 13.88
C VAL A 350 3.26 29.06 13.14
N HIS A 351 4.22 29.63 13.86
CA HIS A 351 5.58 29.85 13.40
C HIS A 351 6.42 28.66 13.85
N GLY A 352 6.73 27.73 12.94
CA GLY A 352 7.62 26.60 13.21
C GLY A 352 9.05 26.94 12.82
N MET A 353 10.03 26.60 13.67
CA MET A 353 11.45 26.92 13.51
C MET A 353 12.30 25.66 13.63
N ASN A 354 13.28 25.53 12.76
CA ASN A 354 14.42 24.62 12.91
C ASN A 354 15.57 25.30 13.67
N ARG A 355 16.57 24.53 14.10
CA ARG A 355 17.81 25.10 14.65
C ARG A 355 18.67 25.81 13.61
N SER A 356 18.58 25.41 12.34
CA SER A 356 19.28 26.07 11.24
C SER A 356 18.55 25.88 9.91
N ALA A 357 18.94 26.62 8.88
CA ALA A 357 18.42 26.43 7.53
C ALA A 357 18.89 25.09 6.92
N ASP A 358 20.02 24.56 7.37
CA ASP A 358 20.60 23.30 6.90
C ASP A 358 20.10 22.09 7.72
N ASP A 359 19.17 22.29 8.65
CA ASP A 359 18.70 21.19 9.48
C ASP A 359 18.05 20.08 8.62
N SER A 360 18.32 18.84 9.03
CA SER A 360 18.05 17.67 8.20
C SER A 360 16.58 17.23 8.25
N ASP A 361 15.86 17.67 9.27
CA ASP A 361 14.48 17.36 9.59
C ASP A 361 13.68 18.64 9.91
N PHE A 362 12.37 18.56 9.68
CA PHE A 362 11.39 19.57 10.07
C PHE A 362 10.04 18.87 10.17
N PHE A 363 9.33 19.04 11.29
CA PHE A 363 7.97 18.53 11.46
C PHE A 363 7.09 19.52 12.23
N LEU A 364 5.85 19.69 11.76
CA LEU A 364 4.86 20.56 12.40
C LEU A 364 3.43 20.08 12.08
N MET A 365 2.65 19.80 13.12
CA MET A 365 1.25 19.39 13.03
C MET A 365 0.47 19.95 14.24
N PRO A 366 -0.21 21.10 14.08
CA PRO A 366 -1.06 21.68 15.13
C PRO A 366 -2.49 21.12 15.10
N GLU A 367 -3.07 20.89 16.27
CA GLU A 367 -4.48 20.52 16.45
C GLU A 367 -5.13 21.38 17.55
N LEU A 368 -6.24 22.04 17.25
CA LEU A 368 -6.95 22.91 18.19
C LEU A 368 -8.32 22.32 18.55
N PHE A 369 -8.58 22.18 19.85
CA PHE A 369 -9.81 21.60 20.39
C PHE A 369 -10.58 22.65 21.19
N GLY A 370 -11.77 23.02 20.71
CA GLY A 370 -12.78 23.70 21.53
C GLY A 370 -13.65 22.64 22.21
N ILE A 371 -13.64 22.58 23.54
CA ILE A 371 -14.39 21.60 24.32
C ILE A 371 -15.42 22.37 25.13
N GLY A 372 -16.70 22.08 24.99
CA GLY A 372 -17.67 22.52 25.97
C GLY A 372 -18.90 21.63 26.01
N TRP A 373 -19.58 21.70 27.15
CA TRP A 373 -20.70 20.84 27.45
C TRP A 373 -21.81 21.63 28.13
N ARG A 374 -22.88 21.87 27.36
CA ARG A 374 -24.17 22.30 27.92
C ARG A 374 -25.14 21.13 27.82
N PRO A 375 -25.38 20.37 28.89
CA PRO A 375 -26.42 19.35 28.86
C PRO A 375 -27.74 20.04 28.59
N ASP A 376 -28.52 19.48 27.68
CA ASP A 376 -29.96 19.67 27.75
C ASP A 376 -30.43 18.96 29.04
N PRO A 377 -30.90 19.68 30.07
CA PRO A 377 -31.34 19.07 31.32
C PRO A 377 -32.54 18.11 31.13
N THR A 378 -33.17 18.11 29.96
CA THR A 378 -34.28 17.21 29.61
C THR A 378 -33.83 15.92 28.91
N ARG A 379 -32.55 15.79 28.55
CA ARG A 379 -32.02 14.63 27.81
C ARG A 379 -30.70 14.16 28.42
N PRO A 380 -30.71 13.25 29.41
CA PRO A 380 -29.48 12.71 29.99
C PRO A 380 -28.64 12.05 28.90
N THR A 381 -27.34 12.38 28.85
CA THR A 381 -26.36 11.83 27.91
C THR A 381 -25.37 10.92 28.65
N TYR A 382 -24.89 9.88 27.97
CA TYR A 382 -23.86 8.98 28.46
C TYR A 382 -22.47 9.56 28.19
N PHE A 383 -21.64 9.66 29.23
CA PHE A 383 -20.22 9.89 29.05
C PHE A 383 -19.55 8.54 28.78
N VAL A 384 -19.16 8.32 27.53
CA VAL A 384 -18.49 7.07 27.11
C VAL A 384 -16.99 7.07 27.41
N LYS A 385 -16.44 8.20 27.85
CA LYS A 385 -15.03 8.39 28.25
C LYS A 385 -14.99 9.05 29.63
N SER A 386 -14.31 8.43 30.60
CA SER A 386 -14.00 9.09 31.86
C SER A 386 -12.92 10.16 31.64
N THR A 387 -13.04 11.32 32.29
CA THR A 387 -12.06 12.43 32.19
C THR A 387 -11.47 12.82 33.56
N PRO A 388 -10.81 11.91 34.31
CA PRO A 388 -10.30 12.25 35.64
C PRO A 388 -9.26 13.37 35.56
N GLY A 389 -9.46 14.43 36.35
CA GLY A 389 -8.59 15.61 36.37
C GLY A 389 -8.69 16.51 35.13
N MET A 390 -9.58 16.18 34.18
CA MET A 390 -9.80 16.92 32.95
C MET A 390 -11.30 17.24 32.79
N PRO A 391 -11.66 18.13 31.86
CA PRO A 391 -13.06 18.42 31.56
C PRO A 391 -13.78 17.26 30.86
N ASN A 392 -15.05 17.07 31.17
CA ASN A 392 -15.92 16.16 30.42
C ASN A 392 -16.09 16.65 28.97
N THR A 393 -16.01 15.72 28.01
CA THR A 393 -16.30 16.00 26.60
C THR A 393 -17.80 15.86 26.31
N ALA A 394 -18.22 16.18 25.08
CA ALA A 394 -19.60 15.91 24.63
C ALA A 394 -19.99 14.44 24.89
N GLY A 395 -21.13 14.24 25.57
CA GLY A 395 -21.71 12.92 25.82
C GLY A 395 -22.47 12.38 24.61
N ALA A 396 -22.68 11.07 24.57
CA ALA A 396 -23.52 10.42 23.56
C ALA A 396 -24.97 10.31 24.06
N LEU A 397 -25.94 10.42 23.16
CA LEU A 397 -27.36 10.17 23.44
C LEU A 397 -27.64 8.70 23.81
N GLY A 398 -26.69 7.80 23.51
CA GLY A 398 -26.74 6.37 23.81
C GLY A 398 -25.63 5.61 23.06
N VAL A 399 -25.60 4.30 23.23
CA VAL A 399 -24.71 3.39 22.47
C VAL A 399 -25.56 2.61 21.48
N VAL A 400 -25.14 2.57 20.22
CA VAL A 400 -25.80 1.79 19.18
C VAL A 400 -25.57 0.30 19.48
N ALA A 401 -26.65 -0.45 19.60
CA ALA A 401 -26.64 -1.90 19.74
C ALA A 401 -25.85 -2.56 18.60
N ASP A 402 -25.10 -3.57 18.99
CA ASP A 402 -24.27 -4.41 18.12
C ASP A 402 -25.03 -4.95 16.89
N THR A 403 -24.28 -5.18 15.81
CA THR A 403 -24.84 -5.78 14.60
C THR A 403 -25.13 -7.27 14.81
N LYS A 404 -26.04 -7.80 14.00
CA LYS A 404 -26.41 -9.22 13.99
C LYS A 404 -26.54 -9.69 12.56
N PHE A 405 -25.89 -10.81 12.28
CA PHE A 405 -25.85 -11.46 10.98
C PHE A 405 -26.83 -12.63 10.99
N SER A 406 -27.63 -12.78 9.94
CA SER A 406 -28.59 -13.90 9.85
C SER A 406 -27.93 -15.25 9.62
N ILE A 407 -26.70 -15.24 9.12
CA ILE A 407 -25.89 -16.43 8.82
C ILE A 407 -24.51 -16.21 9.44
N ASP A 408 -24.10 -17.12 10.31
CA ASP A 408 -22.80 -17.05 10.98
C ASP A 408 -21.64 -17.26 9.99
N ARG A 409 -20.44 -16.79 10.33
CA ARG A 409 -19.20 -17.19 9.64
C ARG A 409 -19.05 -18.71 9.60
N GLY A 410 -18.37 -19.20 8.57
CA GLY A 410 -18.14 -20.62 8.42
C GLY A 410 -17.80 -21.02 7.00
N PHE A 411 -17.79 -22.33 6.78
CA PHE A 411 -17.54 -22.94 5.49
C PHE A 411 -18.86 -23.19 4.76
N TYR A 412 -18.91 -22.84 3.48
CA TYR A 412 -20.08 -22.94 2.63
C TYR A 412 -19.69 -23.50 1.25
N ASP A 413 -20.62 -24.23 0.64
CA ASP A 413 -20.51 -24.83 -0.70
C ASP A 413 -21.52 -24.22 -1.70
N SER A 414 -22.40 -23.34 -1.22
CA SER A 414 -23.37 -22.61 -2.04
C SER A 414 -23.46 -21.13 -1.61
N PRO A 415 -23.82 -20.20 -2.53
CA PRO A 415 -23.97 -18.78 -2.19
C PRO A 415 -24.92 -18.55 -1.01
N GLN A 416 -24.55 -17.63 -0.13
CA GLN A 416 -25.31 -17.25 1.07
C GLN A 416 -25.98 -15.90 0.85
N THR A 417 -27.26 -15.79 1.26
CA THR A 417 -27.97 -14.51 1.28
C THR A 417 -27.99 -13.97 2.70
N LEU A 418 -27.09 -13.05 2.98
CA LEU A 418 -26.83 -12.54 4.31
C LEU A 418 -27.68 -11.30 4.61
N VAL A 419 -28.33 -11.30 5.78
CA VAL A 419 -29.05 -10.14 6.33
C VAL A 419 -28.28 -9.61 7.54
N ILE A 420 -28.06 -8.30 7.58
CA ILE A 420 -27.45 -7.61 8.72
C ILE A 420 -28.51 -6.75 9.41
N THR A 421 -28.57 -6.80 10.73
CA THR A 421 -29.54 -6.05 11.56
C THR A 421 -28.85 -5.37 12.74
N THR A 422 -29.50 -4.37 13.32
CA THR A 422 -29.15 -3.79 14.63
C THR A 422 -30.45 -3.55 15.39
N ALA A 423 -30.42 -3.76 16.71
CA ALA A 423 -31.59 -3.51 17.55
C ALA A 423 -31.88 -2.01 17.74
N THR A 424 -30.98 -1.11 17.32
CA THR A 424 -31.14 0.34 17.49
C THR A 424 -32.02 0.94 16.39
N PRO A 425 -33.25 1.41 16.71
CA PRO A 425 -34.11 1.99 15.69
C PRO A 425 -33.50 3.26 15.10
N GLY A 426 -33.52 3.35 13.76
CA GLY A 426 -32.99 4.49 13.01
C GLY A 426 -31.46 4.58 12.93
N ALA A 427 -30.73 3.52 13.31
CA ALA A 427 -29.30 3.43 13.03
C ALA A 427 -29.05 2.96 11.58
N GLU A 428 -28.05 3.54 10.93
CA GLU A 428 -27.56 3.13 9.61
C GLU A 428 -26.49 2.06 9.78
N ILE A 429 -26.66 0.91 9.13
CA ILE A 429 -25.65 -0.15 9.09
C ILE A 429 -24.73 0.10 7.88
N ARG A 430 -23.42 0.05 8.11
CA ARG A 430 -22.38 0.13 7.09
C ARG A 430 -21.60 -1.16 7.06
N TYR A 431 -21.16 -1.58 5.88
CA TYR A 431 -20.35 -2.79 5.74
C TYR A 431 -19.29 -2.68 4.63
N THR A 432 -18.28 -3.53 4.73
CA THR A 432 -17.21 -3.71 3.74
C THR A 432 -17.07 -5.20 3.42
N LEU A 433 -16.58 -5.51 2.23
CA LEU A 433 -16.37 -6.89 1.74
C LEU A 433 -14.89 -7.21 1.49
N ASP A 434 -14.02 -6.22 1.63
CA ASP A 434 -12.57 -6.29 1.43
C ASP A 434 -11.80 -6.41 2.76
N GLY A 435 -12.52 -6.53 3.89
CA GLY A 435 -11.94 -6.59 5.22
C GLY A 435 -11.51 -5.23 5.81
N SER A 436 -11.70 -4.12 5.09
CA SER A 436 -11.45 -2.79 5.63
C SER A 436 -12.46 -2.42 6.73
N THR A 437 -12.11 -1.54 7.67
CA THR A 437 -13.04 -1.14 8.74
C THR A 437 -14.16 -0.27 8.15
N PRO A 438 -15.46 -0.55 8.38
CA PRO A 438 -16.54 0.31 7.92
C PRO A 438 -16.58 1.61 8.72
N THR A 439 -16.69 2.74 8.03
CA THR A 439 -16.77 4.08 8.63
C THR A 439 -18.16 4.70 8.48
N ALA A 440 -18.47 5.65 9.37
CA ALA A 440 -19.67 6.46 9.27
C ALA A 440 -19.71 7.22 7.94
N ALA A 441 -20.89 7.33 7.34
CA ALA A 441 -21.07 8.19 6.18
C ALA A 441 -21.04 9.67 6.60
N GLY A 442 -20.52 10.53 5.72
CA GLY A 442 -20.66 11.97 5.87
C GLY A 442 -22.12 12.42 5.82
N VAL A 443 -22.37 13.67 6.21
CA VAL A 443 -23.72 14.26 6.12
C VAL A 443 -24.15 14.33 4.65
N ALA A 444 -25.34 13.80 4.35
CA ALA A 444 -25.94 13.90 3.03
C ALA A 444 -26.23 15.36 2.68
N LYS A 445 -25.70 15.79 1.53
CA LYS A 445 -25.94 17.11 0.94
C LYS A 445 -26.84 16.95 -0.28
N THR A 446 -27.83 17.82 -0.42
CA THR A 446 -28.69 17.84 -1.60
C THR A 446 -27.89 18.20 -2.84
N VAL A 447 -28.03 17.42 -3.90
CA VAL A 447 -27.45 17.72 -5.22
C VAL A 447 -28.43 18.58 -5.99
N ALA A 448 -28.07 19.83 -6.23
CA ALA A 448 -28.93 20.81 -6.90
C ALA A 448 -29.08 20.52 -8.40
N SER A 449 -28.04 19.96 -9.02
CA SER A 449 -28.04 19.53 -10.42
C SER A 449 -26.97 18.46 -10.61
N LEU A 450 -27.27 17.45 -11.43
CA LEU A 450 -26.32 16.42 -11.82
C LEU A 450 -26.38 16.28 -13.35
N THR A 451 -25.34 16.72 -14.04
CA THR A 451 -25.25 16.70 -15.50
C THR A 451 -24.09 15.84 -15.97
N ARG A 452 -24.11 15.39 -17.23
CA ARG A 452 -23.04 14.58 -17.82
C ARG A 452 -22.57 15.13 -19.16
N SER A 453 -21.26 15.10 -19.38
CA SER A 453 -20.60 15.29 -20.69
C SER A 453 -19.58 14.18 -20.90
N GLY A 454 -19.72 13.38 -21.97
CA GLY A 454 -18.94 12.15 -22.12
C GLY A 454 -19.14 11.19 -20.93
N SER A 455 -18.12 10.52 -20.43
CA SER A 455 -18.23 9.69 -19.22
C SER A 455 -18.24 10.51 -17.91
N THR A 456 -18.11 11.84 -17.97
CA THR A 456 -17.92 12.67 -16.78
C THR A 456 -19.25 13.28 -16.33
N ALA A 457 -19.68 12.93 -15.12
CA ALA A 457 -20.74 13.62 -14.42
C ALA A 457 -20.21 14.80 -13.59
N THR A 458 -20.99 15.86 -13.52
CA THR A 458 -20.75 17.04 -12.67
C THR A 458 -21.94 17.21 -11.74
N ALA A 459 -21.70 17.07 -10.44
CA ALA A 459 -22.68 17.36 -9.39
C ALA A 459 -22.49 18.79 -8.87
N THR A 460 -23.56 19.56 -8.81
CA THR A 460 -23.58 20.89 -8.21
C THR A 460 -24.12 20.81 -6.79
N VAL A 461 -23.27 21.11 -5.81
CA VAL A 461 -23.59 21.10 -4.37
C VAL A 461 -22.90 22.32 -3.75
N LEU A 462 -23.65 23.31 -3.27
CA LEU A 462 -23.02 24.53 -2.73
C LEU A 462 -22.19 24.23 -1.47
N ASN A 463 -20.99 24.81 -1.40
CA ASN A 463 -20.05 24.68 -0.27
C ASN A 463 -19.91 23.24 0.24
N HIS A 464 -19.71 22.30 -0.68
CA HIS A 464 -19.69 20.88 -0.33
C HIS A 464 -18.44 20.51 0.47
N GLY A 465 -17.31 21.20 0.27
CA GLY A 465 -16.07 20.96 1.02
C GLY A 465 -15.39 19.62 0.69
N PHE A 466 -15.77 19.01 -0.43
CA PHE A 466 -15.15 17.79 -0.96
C PHE A 466 -13.97 18.16 -1.85
N VAL A 467 -12.97 17.29 -1.94
CA VAL A 467 -11.78 17.48 -2.78
C VAL A 467 -11.59 16.31 -3.74
N ALA A 468 -10.76 16.49 -4.78
CA ALA A 468 -10.38 15.41 -5.67
C ALA A 468 -9.72 14.26 -4.90
N GLY A 469 -10.01 13.02 -5.28
CA GLY A 469 -9.59 11.79 -4.61
C GLY A 469 -10.53 11.32 -3.49
N ASN A 470 -11.44 12.15 -2.98
CA ASN A 470 -12.46 11.68 -2.04
C ASN A 470 -13.39 10.64 -2.68
N SER A 471 -13.86 9.67 -1.90
CA SER A 471 -14.97 8.81 -2.30
C SER A 471 -16.31 9.43 -1.87
N VAL A 472 -17.28 9.44 -2.79
CA VAL A 472 -18.60 10.04 -2.59
C VAL A 472 -19.69 9.03 -2.95
N GLN A 473 -20.66 8.87 -2.06
CA GLN A 473 -21.87 8.11 -2.32
C GLN A 473 -22.92 9.04 -2.92
N ILE A 474 -23.40 8.71 -4.11
CA ILE A 474 -24.54 9.35 -4.79
C ILE A 474 -25.75 8.43 -4.68
N ALA A 475 -26.88 8.97 -4.26
CA ALA A 475 -28.12 8.22 -4.11
C ALA A 475 -29.35 9.09 -4.44
N GLY A 476 -30.43 8.45 -4.88
CA GLY A 476 -31.73 9.09 -5.13
C GLY A 476 -31.90 9.66 -6.54
N ALA A 477 -31.00 9.33 -7.48
CA ALA A 477 -31.21 9.60 -8.89
C ALA A 477 -32.13 8.53 -9.51
N ASP A 478 -33.05 8.94 -10.38
CA ASP A 478 -33.94 8.00 -11.09
C ASP A 478 -33.16 7.17 -12.11
N GLN A 479 -32.07 7.71 -12.67
CA GLN A 479 -31.17 6.99 -13.57
C GLN A 479 -30.15 6.20 -12.74
N PRO A 480 -30.18 4.85 -12.80
CA PRO A 480 -29.41 3.99 -11.90
C PRO A 480 -27.90 4.19 -12.02
N GLU A 481 -27.39 4.57 -13.19
CA GLU A 481 -25.98 4.74 -13.46
C GLU A 481 -25.34 5.83 -12.61
N TYR A 482 -26.11 6.84 -12.17
CA TYR A 482 -25.60 7.88 -11.26
C TYR A 482 -25.55 7.45 -9.81
N ASN A 483 -26.22 6.36 -9.41
CA ASN A 483 -26.26 5.92 -8.03
C ASN A 483 -25.09 4.97 -7.75
N GLY A 484 -24.38 5.17 -6.64
CA GLY A 484 -23.23 4.36 -6.28
C GLY A 484 -22.17 5.11 -5.50
N VAL A 485 -21.02 4.49 -5.32
CA VAL A 485 -19.83 5.10 -4.73
C VAL A 485 -18.83 5.41 -5.83
N PHE A 486 -18.39 6.66 -5.92
CA PHE A 486 -17.48 7.12 -6.95
C PHE A 486 -16.29 7.86 -6.35
N VAL A 487 -15.15 7.80 -7.03
CA VAL A 487 -14.00 8.67 -6.70
C VAL A 487 -14.19 10.01 -7.39
N ILE A 488 -14.05 11.09 -6.63
CA ILE A 488 -14.10 12.45 -7.15
C ILE A 488 -12.85 12.70 -7.99
N THR A 489 -13.01 12.98 -9.28
CA THR A 489 -11.89 13.26 -10.19
C THR A 489 -11.45 14.72 -10.18
N SER A 490 -12.36 15.65 -9.88
CA SER A 490 -12.07 17.07 -9.72
C SER A 490 -13.13 17.73 -8.84
N ALA A 491 -12.78 18.83 -8.16
CA ALA A 491 -13.69 19.55 -7.27
C ALA A 491 -13.39 21.05 -7.24
N THR A 492 -14.45 21.85 -7.10
CA THR A 492 -14.41 23.27 -6.71
C THR A 492 -15.10 23.41 -5.34
N ALA A 493 -15.41 24.64 -4.90
CA ALA A 493 -16.21 24.83 -3.70
C ALA A 493 -17.68 24.36 -3.87
N ASN A 494 -18.20 24.39 -5.11
CA ASN A 494 -19.62 24.25 -5.41
C ASN A 494 -19.97 23.12 -6.38
N THR A 495 -18.97 22.47 -6.97
CA THR A 495 -19.15 21.40 -7.95
C THR A 495 -18.08 20.35 -7.79
N PHE A 496 -18.42 19.09 -8.04
CA PHE A 496 -17.44 18.02 -8.15
C PHE A 496 -17.77 17.08 -9.31
N GLN A 497 -16.75 16.39 -9.82
CA GLN A 497 -16.86 15.49 -10.96
C GLN A 497 -16.52 14.05 -10.60
N PHE A 498 -17.17 13.11 -11.28
CA PHE A 498 -16.90 11.69 -11.18
C PHE A 498 -17.24 10.98 -12.51
N GLN A 499 -16.75 9.75 -12.67
CA GLN A 499 -17.00 8.97 -13.88
C GLN A 499 -18.27 8.14 -13.76
N VAL A 500 -19.06 8.08 -14.83
CA VAL A 500 -20.31 7.31 -14.95
C VAL A 500 -20.24 6.48 -16.21
N SER A 501 -20.63 5.21 -16.11
CA SER A 501 -20.72 4.31 -17.26
C SER A 501 -21.97 4.57 -18.09
N GLY A 502 -21.89 4.28 -19.39
CA GLY A 502 -23.04 4.36 -20.30
C GLY A 502 -23.43 5.78 -20.70
N THR A 503 -24.68 5.94 -21.13
CA THR A 503 -25.22 7.23 -21.60
C THR A 503 -26.54 7.59 -20.90
N PRO A 504 -26.54 7.69 -19.55
CA PRO A 504 -27.74 8.07 -18.82
C PRO A 504 -28.23 9.47 -19.23
N ALA A 505 -29.54 9.69 -19.08
CA ALA A 505 -30.19 10.97 -19.35
C ALA A 505 -29.59 12.10 -18.50
N THR A 506 -29.42 13.28 -19.08
CA THR A 506 -28.81 14.45 -18.42
C THR A 506 -29.64 15.71 -18.69
N PRO A 507 -29.97 16.53 -17.68
CA PRO A 507 -29.68 16.35 -16.26
C PRO A 507 -30.39 15.13 -15.66
N ALA A 508 -29.79 14.52 -14.63
CA ALA A 508 -30.42 13.47 -13.86
C ALA A 508 -31.65 14.00 -13.11
N THR A 509 -32.66 13.14 -12.92
CA THR A 509 -33.88 13.45 -12.16
C THR A 509 -33.88 12.69 -10.83
N GLY A 510 -34.70 13.11 -9.88
CA GLY A 510 -34.86 12.46 -8.57
C GLY A 510 -34.45 13.34 -7.38
N ALA A 511 -34.60 12.80 -6.17
CA ALA A 511 -34.20 13.46 -4.92
C ALA A 511 -32.74 13.11 -4.60
N ILE A 512 -31.82 13.71 -5.36
CA ILE A 512 -30.42 13.31 -5.38
C ILE A 512 -29.66 13.87 -4.17
N THR A 513 -28.88 13.01 -3.52
CA THR A 513 -27.99 13.36 -2.42
C THR A 513 -26.56 12.88 -2.67
N ALA A 514 -25.59 13.61 -2.10
CA ALA A 514 -24.18 13.28 -2.11
C ALA A 514 -23.62 13.33 -0.68
N ARG A 515 -22.87 12.30 -0.28
CA ARG A 515 -22.14 12.27 1.00
C ARG A 515 -20.77 11.63 0.86
N LEU A 516 -19.80 12.14 1.61
CA LEU A 516 -18.49 11.49 1.72
C LEU A 516 -18.64 10.08 2.29
N THR A 517 -17.83 9.17 1.78
CA THR A 517 -17.74 7.79 2.23
C THR A 517 -16.31 7.27 2.03
N GLN A 518 -15.95 6.19 2.71
CA GLN A 518 -14.73 5.44 2.42
C GLN A 518 -14.90 4.58 1.14
N PRO A 519 -13.82 4.32 0.38
CA PRO A 519 -13.82 3.33 -0.69
C PRO A 519 -14.32 1.96 -0.20
N ALA A 520 -15.07 1.24 -1.04
CA ALA A 520 -15.60 -0.11 -0.75
C ALA A 520 -16.40 -0.24 0.57
N CYS A 521 -16.87 0.88 1.15
CA CYS A 521 -17.77 0.92 2.29
C CYS A 521 -19.18 1.23 1.81
N TYR A 522 -20.10 0.31 2.05
CA TYR A 522 -21.46 0.33 1.54
C TYR A 522 -22.47 0.61 2.63
N THR A 523 -23.59 1.24 2.27
CA THR A 523 -24.77 1.32 3.12
C THR A 523 -25.57 0.05 2.97
N TYR A 524 -25.92 -0.60 4.09
CA TYR A 524 -26.80 -1.74 4.06
C TYR A 524 -28.24 -1.31 3.76
N THR A 525 -28.73 -1.64 2.57
CA THR A 525 -30.09 -1.31 2.10
C THR A 525 -30.96 -2.54 1.87
N GLY A 526 -30.38 -3.73 1.95
CA GLY A 526 -31.05 -5.02 1.74
C GLY A 526 -30.07 -6.20 1.87
N PRO A 527 -30.56 -7.44 1.73
CA PRO A 527 -29.73 -8.63 1.85
C PRO A 527 -28.56 -8.63 0.85
N ILE A 528 -27.40 -9.12 1.28
CA ILE A 528 -26.18 -9.21 0.47
C ILE A 528 -25.91 -10.65 0.07
N VAL A 529 -25.54 -10.89 -1.19
CA VAL A 529 -25.16 -12.21 -1.67
C VAL A 529 -23.66 -12.39 -1.48
N ILE A 530 -23.27 -13.47 -0.80
CA ILE A 530 -21.88 -13.89 -0.64
C ILE A 530 -21.74 -15.22 -1.38
N ASP A 531 -21.05 -15.21 -2.53
CA ASP A 531 -20.90 -16.36 -3.42
C ASP A 531 -19.45 -16.86 -3.55
N LYS A 532 -18.54 -16.25 -2.79
CA LYS A 532 -17.12 -16.58 -2.70
C LYS A 532 -16.56 -16.23 -1.33
N THR A 533 -15.34 -16.69 -1.05
CA THR A 533 -14.63 -16.41 0.20
C THR A 533 -14.52 -14.91 0.42
N THR A 534 -15.21 -14.43 1.45
CA THR A 534 -15.41 -12.99 1.69
C THR A 534 -15.35 -12.70 3.18
N THR A 535 -14.57 -11.69 3.54
CA THR A 535 -14.59 -11.12 4.89
C THR A 535 -15.55 -9.94 4.89
N VAL A 536 -16.67 -10.10 5.58
CA VAL A 536 -17.66 -9.04 5.78
C VAL A 536 -17.39 -8.39 7.12
N ARG A 537 -17.16 -7.07 7.13
CA ARG A 537 -17.12 -6.28 8.37
C ARG A 537 -18.29 -5.31 8.39
N ALA A 538 -19.01 -5.21 9.50
CA ALA A 538 -20.15 -4.31 9.63
C ALA A 538 -20.12 -3.53 10.95
N ALA A 539 -20.67 -2.32 10.92
CA ALA A 539 -20.91 -1.51 12.12
C ALA A 539 -22.18 -0.65 11.91
N ALA A 540 -22.85 -0.33 13.01
CA ALA A 540 -24.07 0.48 13.01
C ALA A 540 -23.80 1.88 13.59
N PHE A 541 -24.32 2.91 12.93
CA PHE A 541 -24.07 4.31 13.22
C PHE A 541 -25.40 5.06 13.42
N LYS A 542 -25.45 5.94 14.41
CA LYS A 542 -26.60 6.82 14.62
C LYS A 542 -26.11 8.21 15.06
N PRO A 543 -26.59 9.31 14.45
CA PRO A 543 -26.16 10.65 14.81
C PRO A 543 -26.33 10.95 16.30
N GLY A 544 -25.26 11.46 16.93
CA GLY A 544 -25.24 11.77 18.35
C GLY A 544 -25.15 10.57 19.29
N TRP A 545 -25.05 9.34 18.77
CA TRP A 545 -24.84 8.11 19.55
C TRP A 545 -23.42 7.58 19.32
N THR A 546 -22.91 6.81 20.28
CA THR A 546 -21.70 6.02 20.09
C THR A 546 -21.99 4.88 19.11
N PRO A 547 -21.22 4.71 18.02
CA PRO A 547 -21.39 3.59 17.09
C PRO A 547 -21.28 2.23 17.80
N SER A 548 -21.79 1.17 17.17
CA SER A 548 -21.44 -0.19 17.60
C SER A 548 -19.95 -0.44 17.40
N ASP A 549 -19.44 -1.48 18.03
CA ASP A 549 -18.20 -2.12 17.59
C ASP A 549 -18.35 -2.69 16.17
N VAL A 550 -17.21 -3.10 15.61
CA VAL A 550 -17.12 -3.65 14.25
C VAL A 550 -17.19 -5.17 14.35
N ASP A 551 -18.30 -5.73 13.92
CA ASP A 551 -18.44 -7.17 13.76
C ASP A 551 -17.70 -7.64 12.51
N THR A 552 -17.07 -8.80 12.60
CA THR A 552 -16.35 -9.44 11.50
C THR A 552 -16.84 -10.88 11.30
N GLN A 553 -17.38 -11.16 10.12
CA GLN A 553 -17.80 -12.50 9.69
C GLN A 553 -17.03 -12.89 8.42
N THR A 554 -16.39 -14.06 8.46
CA THR A 554 -15.67 -14.62 7.30
C THR A 554 -16.45 -15.80 6.77
N TYR A 555 -16.90 -15.69 5.53
CA TYR A 555 -17.57 -16.76 4.80
C TYR A 555 -16.52 -17.40 3.92
N ILE A 556 -16.34 -18.71 4.07
CA ILE A 556 -15.28 -19.46 3.41
C ILE A 556 -15.92 -20.43 2.43
N PHE A 557 -15.58 -20.29 1.15
CA PHE A 557 -16.05 -21.19 0.11
C PHE A 557 -14.95 -22.18 -0.21
N LEU A 558 -15.23 -23.47 -0.07
CA LEU A 558 -14.19 -24.49 -0.16
C LEU A 558 -13.51 -24.50 -1.53
N ASP A 559 -14.25 -24.20 -2.61
CA ASP A 559 -13.68 -24.08 -3.96
C ASP A 559 -12.67 -22.93 -4.10
N ASP A 560 -12.74 -21.91 -3.24
CA ASP A 560 -11.80 -20.80 -3.18
C ASP A 560 -10.62 -21.09 -2.23
N VAL A 561 -10.82 -21.94 -1.22
CA VAL A 561 -9.80 -22.29 -0.21
C VAL A 561 -9.00 -23.54 -0.55
N VAL A 562 -9.59 -24.53 -1.22
CA VAL A 562 -8.87 -25.73 -1.72
C VAL A 562 -7.79 -25.35 -2.74
N ARG A 563 -7.88 -24.14 -3.31
CA ARG A 563 -6.86 -23.56 -4.21
C ARG A 563 -5.86 -22.64 -3.49
N GLN A 564 -5.99 -22.43 -2.18
CA GLN A 564 -4.97 -21.73 -1.37
C GLN A 564 -3.81 -22.68 -1.08
N SER A 565 -2.57 -22.21 -1.25
CA SER A 565 -1.38 -23.03 -1.05
C SER A 565 -1.25 -23.43 0.43
N ALA A 566 -0.85 -24.68 0.66
CA ALA A 566 -0.71 -25.25 2.00
C ALA A 566 0.48 -24.68 2.82
N ASP A 567 1.22 -23.72 2.27
CA ASP A 567 2.52 -23.25 2.80
C ASP A 567 2.54 -21.79 3.28
N ASN A 568 1.38 -21.11 3.33
CA ASN A 568 1.26 -19.76 3.91
C ASN A 568 2.13 -18.67 3.24
N SER A 569 2.56 -18.87 1.99
CA SER A 569 3.16 -17.82 1.16
C SER A 569 2.14 -16.69 0.87
N PRO A 570 2.57 -15.42 0.72
CA PRO A 570 1.65 -14.34 0.34
C PRO A 570 0.90 -14.72 -0.94
N PRO A 571 -0.39 -14.36 -1.10
CA PRO A 571 -1.11 -14.73 -2.30
C PRO A 571 -0.37 -14.15 -3.50
N HIS A 572 -0.39 -14.90 -4.60
CA HIS A 572 0.09 -14.53 -5.95
C HIS A 572 1.40 -15.16 -6.45
N VAL A 573 1.57 -16.46 -6.21
CA VAL A 573 1.99 -17.41 -7.27
C VAL A 573 0.93 -18.51 -7.32
N GLY A 574 0.07 -18.49 -8.36
CA GLY A 574 -0.99 -19.51 -8.52
C GLY A 574 -2.44 -19.01 -8.66
N GLU A 575 -2.71 -17.71 -8.89
CA GLU A 575 -4.00 -17.38 -9.52
C GLU A 575 -4.06 -18.10 -10.87
N PRO A 576 -5.15 -18.81 -11.22
CA PRO A 576 -5.26 -19.44 -12.52
C PRO A 576 -5.10 -18.35 -13.59
N ASP A 577 -4.37 -18.66 -14.65
CA ASP A 577 -4.34 -17.77 -15.80
C ASP A 577 -5.79 -17.55 -16.26
N ILE A 578 -6.14 -16.30 -16.57
CA ILE A 578 -7.43 -15.90 -17.11
C ILE A 578 -7.74 -16.71 -18.38
N ILE A 579 -6.70 -17.01 -19.16
CA ILE A 579 -6.71 -18.03 -20.20
C ILE A 579 -5.50 -18.94 -19.95
N ASN A 580 -5.68 -20.26 -19.94
CA ASN A 580 -4.59 -21.26 -20.00
C ASN A 580 -4.95 -22.33 -21.04
N ALA A 581 -4.71 -22.03 -22.31
CA ALA A 581 -5.09 -22.89 -23.43
C ALA A 581 -3.85 -23.63 -23.98
N THR A 582 -3.65 -24.88 -23.54
CA THR A 582 -2.57 -25.77 -24.01
C THR A 582 -2.87 -26.47 -25.34
N PHE A 583 -4.12 -26.40 -25.79
CA PHE A 583 -4.66 -27.03 -26.99
C PHE A 583 -4.38 -28.54 -27.12
N ASP A 584 -4.04 -29.27 -26.06
CA ASP A 584 -3.69 -30.69 -26.18
C ASP A 584 -4.88 -31.59 -26.59
N SER A 585 -6.10 -31.13 -26.35
CA SER A 585 -7.32 -31.94 -26.53
C SER A 585 -8.45 -31.26 -27.29
N SER A 586 -8.41 -29.93 -27.46
CA SER A 586 -9.42 -29.16 -28.20
C SER A 586 -8.94 -27.73 -28.46
N ALA A 587 -9.77 -26.94 -29.15
CA ALA A 587 -9.51 -25.51 -29.37
C ALA A 587 -9.69 -24.61 -28.13
N GLN A 588 -10.18 -25.15 -26.99
CA GLN A 588 -10.27 -24.45 -25.69
C GLN A 588 -10.82 -23.00 -25.75
N GLY A 589 -11.93 -22.81 -26.47
CA GLY A 589 -12.64 -21.52 -26.54
C GLY A 589 -12.14 -20.55 -27.62
N PHE A 590 -11.03 -20.88 -28.30
CA PHE A 590 -10.58 -20.13 -29.46
C PHE A 590 -11.39 -20.52 -30.70
N THR A 591 -11.93 -19.52 -31.38
CA THR A 591 -12.72 -19.68 -32.61
C THR A 591 -11.98 -19.09 -33.80
N PHE A 592 -11.95 -19.80 -34.93
CA PHE A 592 -11.37 -19.28 -36.16
C PHE A 592 -12.20 -18.11 -36.70
N THR A 593 -11.53 -16.98 -36.92
CA THR A 593 -12.13 -15.76 -37.45
C THR A 593 -11.40 -15.38 -38.75
N PRO A 594 -12.00 -15.60 -39.93
CA PRO A 594 -11.42 -15.13 -41.19
C PRO A 594 -11.48 -13.60 -41.23
N ASN A 595 -10.46 -12.96 -41.82
CA ASN A 595 -10.38 -11.50 -41.95
C ASN A 595 -10.41 -10.71 -40.62
N ALA A 596 -9.95 -11.32 -39.52
CA ALA A 596 -10.09 -10.80 -38.16
C ALA A 596 -9.46 -9.41 -37.89
N PHE A 597 -8.53 -8.97 -38.74
CA PHE A 597 -7.90 -7.64 -38.63
C PHE A 597 -8.49 -6.61 -39.62
N GLY A 598 -9.71 -6.84 -40.13
CA GLY A 598 -10.41 -5.90 -41.01
C GLY A 598 -9.98 -5.95 -42.47
N THR A 599 -9.38 -7.06 -42.91
CA THR A 599 -8.93 -7.26 -44.31
C THR A 599 -10.10 -7.63 -45.22
N SER A 600 -10.11 -7.14 -46.46
CA SER A 600 -11.18 -7.41 -47.45
C SER A 600 -10.78 -8.46 -48.51
N SER A 601 -10.00 -9.46 -48.11
CA SER A 601 -9.36 -10.41 -49.03
C SER A 601 -10.30 -11.51 -49.53
N SER A 602 -10.03 -11.98 -50.76
CA SER A 602 -10.64 -13.17 -51.38
C SER A 602 -9.82 -14.46 -51.22
N ALA A 603 -8.69 -14.40 -50.50
CA ALA A 603 -7.85 -15.56 -50.25
C ALA A 603 -8.60 -16.67 -49.49
N VAL A 604 -8.25 -17.92 -49.78
CA VAL A 604 -8.81 -19.05 -49.06
C VAL A 604 -8.16 -19.11 -47.69
N THR A 605 -8.97 -18.93 -46.66
CA THR A 605 -8.53 -19.00 -45.27
C THR A 605 -9.16 -20.22 -44.62
N SER A 606 -8.34 -21.01 -43.93
CA SER A 606 -8.83 -22.12 -43.11
C SER A 606 -8.09 -22.12 -41.78
N GLY A 607 -8.78 -22.56 -40.73
CA GLY A 607 -8.18 -22.74 -39.42
C GLY A 607 -8.89 -23.83 -38.66
N ALA A 608 -8.10 -24.66 -37.99
CA ALA A 608 -8.61 -25.78 -37.21
C ALA A 608 -7.67 -26.11 -36.06
N TRP A 609 -8.25 -26.73 -35.04
CA TRP A 609 -7.49 -27.45 -34.03
C TRP A 609 -7.01 -28.80 -34.59
N GLY A 610 -5.84 -29.27 -34.15
CA GLY A 610 -5.36 -30.62 -34.46
C GLY A 610 -4.38 -31.14 -33.42
N ALA A 611 -4.45 -32.45 -33.14
CA ALA A 611 -3.70 -33.12 -32.08
C ALA A 611 -2.16 -33.21 -32.30
N GLY A 612 -1.65 -32.73 -33.43
CA GLY A 612 -0.22 -32.69 -33.76
C GLY A 612 0.26 -31.34 -34.28
N PHE A 613 -0.51 -30.28 -34.03
CA PHE A 613 -0.18 -28.92 -34.46
C PHE A 613 0.60 -28.13 -33.41
N GLY A 614 0.67 -28.62 -32.17
CA GLY A 614 1.40 -27.97 -31.09
C GLY A 614 2.91 -28.16 -31.20
N ARG A 615 3.65 -27.40 -30.39
CA ARG A 615 5.06 -27.63 -30.11
C ARG A 615 5.24 -28.95 -29.39
N THR A 616 4.32 -29.24 -28.47
CA THR A 616 4.14 -30.54 -27.82
C THR A 616 2.65 -30.83 -27.80
N GLY A 617 2.20 -31.88 -28.50
CA GLY A 617 0.79 -32.26 -28.51
C GLY A 617 -0.06 -31.47 -29.52
N GLY A 618 -1.25 -31.08 -29.07
CA GLY A 618 -2.25 -30.43 -29.93
C GLY A 618 -1.99 -28.93 -30.09
N GLY A 619 -2.60 -28.31 -31.10
CA GLY A 619 -2.40 -26.89 -31.38
C GLY A 619 -3.44 -26.34 -32.33
N LEU A 620 -3.43 -25.02 -32.50
CA LEU A 620 -4.23 -24.34 -33.50
C LEU A 620 -3.38 -24.09 -34.74
N ARG A 621 -3.92 -24.45 -35.90
CA ARG A 621 -3.31 -24.17 -37.20
C ARG A 621 -4.20 -23.23 -37.96
N TRP A 622 -3.57 -22.28 -38.63
CA TRP A 622 -4.19 -21.51 -39.71
C TRP A 622 -3.39 -21.71 -40.98
N TYR A 623 -4.11 -21.64 -42.09
CA TYR A 623 -3.55 -21.71 -43.42
C TYR A 623 -4.22 -20.66 -44.28
N LEU A 624 -3.43 -19.68 -44.71
CA LEU A 624 -3.81 -18.66 -45.66
C LEU A 624 -3.22 -19.02 -47.01
N ASN A 625 -4.05 -19.19 -48.04
CA ASN A 625 -3.59 -19.61 -49.36
C ASN A 625 -4.32 -18.89 -50.48
N GLY A 626 -3.57 -18.56 -51.52
CA GLY A 626 -4.07 -18.08 -52.78
C GLY A 626 -3.77 -16.61 -53.03
N PRO A 627 -3.84 -16.19 -54.30
CA PRO A 627 -3.43 -14.86 -54.71
C PRO A 627 -4.38 -13.81 -54.13
N SER A 628 -3.80 -12.78 -53.53
CA SER A 628 -4.53 -11.62 -53.00
C SER A 628 -3.75 -10.34 -53.25
N ALA A 629 -4.35 -9.44 -54.03
CA ALA A 629 -3.83 -8.10 -54.32
C ALA A 629 -4.03 -7.11 -53.15
N VAL A 630 -4.71 -7.55 -52.08
CA VAL A 630 -4.91 -6.78 -50.84
C VAL A 630 -4.37 -7.56 -49.65
N PRO A 631 -4.03 -6.88 -48.55
CA PRO A 631 -3.60 -7.58 -47.36
C PRO A 631 -4.65 -8.58 -46.87
N THR A 632 -4.20 -9.73 -46.40
CA THR A 632 -5.04 -10.82 -45.91
C THR A 632 -4.67 -11.14 -44.49
N ALA A 633 -5.68 -11.40 -43.65
CA ALA A 633 -5.48 -11.86 -42.30
C ALA A 633 -6.40 -13.02 -41.94
N ALA A 634 -5.90 -13.90 -41.08
CA ALA A 634 -6.73 -14.83 -40.32
C ALA A 634 -6.20 -14.95 -38.91
N ALA A 635 -7.12 -15.15 -37.97
CA ALA A 635 -6.79 -15.27 -36.56
C ALA A 635 -7.69 -16.30 -35.88
N PHE A 636 -7.32 -16.69 -34.67
CA PHE A 636 -8.31 -17.20 -33.74
C PHE A 636 -8.61 -16.13 -32.69
N THR A 637 -9.85 -16.14 -32.24
CA THR A 637 -10.40 -15.18 -31.31
C THR A 637 -10.90 -15.90 -30.07
N ALA A 638 -10.62 -15.35 -28.90
CA ALA A 638 -11.21 -15.79 -27.64
C ALA A 638 -11.68 -14.57 -26.84
N THR A 639 -12.75 -14.74 -26.07
CA THR A 639 -13.23 -13.73 -25.11
C THR A 639 -12.82 -14.14 -23.70
N PHE A 640 -12.48 -13.15 -22.89
CA PHE A 640 -12.12 -13.34 -21.49
C PHE A 640 -12.59 -12.15 -20.66
N THR A 641 -12.70 -12.32 -19.34
CA THR A 641 -13.18 -11.25 -18.45
C THR A 641 -12.14 -10.99 -17.37
N VAL A 642 -11.89 -9.72 -17.08
CA VAL A 642 -11.05 -9.31 -15.96
C VAL A 642 -11.85 -8.51 -14.92
N GLY A 643 -11.52 -8.69 -13.65
CA GLY A 643 -12.27 -8.10 -12.52
C GLY A 643 -11.71 -6.78 -11.98
N ARG A 644 -10.52 -6.37 -12.43
CA ARG A 644 -9.81 -5.17 -11.92
C ARG A 644 -9.01 -4.49 -13.02
N THR A 645 -8.73 -3.20 -12.84
CA THR A 645 -7.74 -2.51 -13.67
C THR A 645 -6.35 -2.99 -13.29
N TRP A 646 -5.63 -3.66 -14.20
CA TRP A 646 -4.31 -4.23 -13.92
C TRP A 646 -3.47 -4.39 -15.20
N ASN A 647 -2.17 -4.61 -15.04
CA ASN A 647 -1.26 -5.02 -16.12
C ASN A 647 -1.23 -6.55 -16.19
N TYR A 648 -1.82 -7.14 -17.22
CA TYR A 648 -1.89 -8.58 -17.43
C TYR A 648 -0.77 -9.06 -18.36
N GLY A 649 -0.16 -10.20 -18.04
CA GLY A 649 0.84 -10.83 -18.89
C GLY A 649 0.18 -11.70 -19.97
N ILE A 650 0.73 -11.70 -21.18
CA ILE A 650 0.27 -12.54 -22.29
C ILE A 650 1.46 -13.35 -22.79
N SER A 651 1.31 -14.66 -22.92
CA SER A 651 2.35 -15.50 -23.51
C SER A 651 1.77 -16.60 -24.38
N PHE A 652 2.48 -16.97 -25.44
CA PHE A 652 2.09 -18.08 -26.31
C PHE A 652 3.28 -18.58 -27.13
N TRP A 653 3.23 -19.85 -27.51
CA TRP A 653 4.15 -20.45 -28.47
C TRP A 653 3.59 -20.34 -29.88
N PHE A 654 4.42 -19.99 -30.86
CA PHE A 654 4.02 -19.98 -32.25
C PHE A 654 5.13 -20.46 -33.19
N ARG A 655 4.75 -20.90 -34.38
CA ARG A 655 5.65 -21.21 -35.51
C ARG A 655 5.04 -20.67 -36.79
N MET A 656 5.75 -19.81 -37.51
CA MET A 656 5.29 -19.27 -38.80
C MET A 656 5.99 -19.99 -39.94
N THR A 657 5.30 -20.20 -41.06
CA THR A 657 5.90 -20.76 -42.27
C THR A 657 5.39 -20.02 -43.49
N GLN A 658 6.31 -19.52 -44.31
CA GLN A 658 6.01 -18.94 -45.61
C GLN A 658 6.23 -19.99 -46.69
N GLY A 659 5.26 -20.12 -47.58
CA GLY A 659 5.36 -20.95 -48.78
C GLY A 659 6.31 -20.37 -49.82
N PRO A 660 6.60 -21.13 -50.88
CA PRO A 660 7.46 -20.66 -51.96
C PRO A 660 6.78 -19.52 -52.72
N GLY A 661 7.57 -18.54 -53.18
CA GLY A 661 7.09 -17.47 -54.05
C GLY A 661 7.03 -16.09 -53.40
N PHE A 662 7.20 -16.00 -52.07
CA PHE A 662 7.26 -14.72 -51.36
C PHE A 662 8.45 -13.87 -51.83
N SER A 663 8.13 -12.70 -52.38
CA SER A 663 9.12 -11.73 -52.84
C SER A 663 9.67 -10.87 -51.70
N GLY A 664 10.79 -10.20 -51.95
CA GLY A 664 11.42 -9.24 -51.02
C GLY A 664 10.52 -8.08 -50.58
N THR A 665 9.41 -7.84 -51.27
CA THR A 665 8.43 -6.79 -50.97
C THR A 665 7.16 -7.30 -50.28
N GLU A 666 7.02 -8.62 -50.15
CA GLU A 666 5.90 -9.26 -49.48
C GLU A 666 6.29 -9.62 -48.05
N THR A 667 5.44 -9.24 -47.10
CA THR A 667 5.72 -9.42 -45.67
C THR A 667 4.62 -10.22 -45.00
N SER A 668 5.01 -11.12 -44.10
CA SER A 668 4.13 -11.86 -43.20
C SER A 668 4.41 -11.45 -41.76
N GLN A 669 3.35 -11.24 -40.98
CA GLN A 669 3.42 -10.70 -39.63
C GLN A 669 2.56 -11.52 -38.67
N VAL A 670 3.07 -11.75 -37.47
CA VAL A 670 2.25 -12.24 -36.35
C VAL A 670 1.75 -11.05 -35.55
N ILE A 671 0.43 -10.96 -35.38
CA ILE A 671 -0.25 -9.84 -34.74
C ILE A 671 -1.10 -10.35 -33.58
N VAL A 672 -1.05 -9.61 -32.48
CA VAL A 672 -1.94 -9.77 -31.33
C VAL A 672 -2.72 -8.49 -31.15
N THR A 673 -4.04 -8.58 -31.04
CA THR A 673 -4.87 -7.47 -30.56
C THR A 673 -5.70 -7.86 -29.35
N ILE A 674 -5.95 -6.89 -28.46
CA ILE A 674 -7.01 -6.97 -27.46
C ILE A 674 -7.94 -5.77 -27.70
N ASP A 675 -9.21 -6.04 -27.95
CA ASP A 675 -10.24 -5.04 -28.29
C ASP A 675 -9.83 -4.11 -29.45
N GLY A 676 -9.09 -4.67 -30.42
CA GLY A 676 -8.59 -3.93 -31.58
C GLY A 676 -7.30 -3.14 -31.37
N VAL A 677 -6.80 -3.04 -30.13
CA VAL A 677 -5.48 -2.44 -29.83
C VAL A 677 -4.39 -3.48 -30.07
N ARG A 678 -3.35 -3.13 -30.85
CA ARG A 678 -2.23 -4.03 -31.16
C ARG A 678 -1.18 -4.07 -30.04
N TYR A 679 -0.68 -5.26 -29.75
CA TYR A 679 0.40 -5.52 -28.79
C TYR A 679 1.53 -6.29 -29.50
N GLY A 680 2.74 -5.75 -29.45
CA GLY A 680 3.90 -6.33 -30.13
C GLY A 680 5.24 -5.84 -29.59
N LEU A 681 6.31 -6.21 -30.27
CA LEU A 681 7.71 -6.02 -29.90
C LEU A 681 8.37 -4.85 -30.64
N ASP A 682 7.78 -4.37 -31.73
CA ASP A 682 8.31 -3.30 -32.57
C ASP A 682 7.47 -2.01 -32.51
N VAL A 683 7.98 -0.95 -33.15
CA VAL A 683 7.30 0.35 -33.26
C VAL A 683 5.98 0.31 -34.03
N ASN A 684 5.75 -0.76 -34.80
CA ASN A 684 4.52 -1.02 -35.55
C ASN A 684 3.57 -1.94 -34.77
N THR A 685 3.92 -2.29 -33.52
CA THR A 685 3.21 -3.18 -32.60
C THR A 685 2.97 -4.60 -33.14
N THR A 686 3.91 -5.14 -33.91
CA THR A 686 3.91 -6.53 -34.39
C THR A 686 4.73 -7.45 -33.49
N VAL A 687 4.40 -8.74 -33.41
CA VAL A 687 5.18 -9.72 -32.62
C VAL A 687 6.43 -10.13 -33.39
N ILE A 688 6.27 -10.47 -34.67
CA ILE A 688 7.36 -10.68 -35.61
C ILE A 688 6.88 -10.28 -37.01
N SER A 689 7.82 -9.82 -37.85
CA SER A 689 7.60 -9.52 -39.27
C SER A 689 8.71 -10.19 -40.07
N ALA A 690 8.35 -10.91 -41.12
CA ALA A 690 9.28 -11.55 -42.04
C ALA A 690 8.99 -11.11 -43.48
N SER A 691 10.02 -10.69 -44.20
CA SER A 691 9.96 -10.44 -45.64
C SER A 691 10.30 -11.72 -46.40
N GLY A 692 9.71 -11.91 -47.57
CA GLY A 692 10.18 -12.95 -48.50
C GLY A 692 11.63 -12.71 -48.95
N ASP A 693 12.28 -13.75 -49.43
CA ASP A 693 13.69 -13.71 -49.84
C ASP A 693 13.90 -13.91 -51.36
N ASN A 694 12.83 -14.22 -52.10
CA ASN A 694 12.82 -14.55 -53.53
C ASN A 694 13.57 -15.84 -53.91
N ASP A 695 13.78 -16.78 -52.99
CA ASP A 695 14.54 -18.01 -53.27
C ASP A 695 13.64 -19.19 -53.74
N ASN A 696 12.33 -18.99 -53.68
CA ASN A 696 11.29 -19.96 -54.04
C ASN A 696 11.38 -21.27 -53.24
N GLN A 697 11.84 -21.20 -51.99
CA GLN A 697 11.82 -22.26 -50.99
C GLN A 697 10.73 -22.00 -49.94
N ILE A 698 10.57 -22.95 -49.02
CA ILE A 698 9.68 -22.82 -47.86
C ILE A 698 10.52 -22.31 -46.69
N ASP A 699 10.14 -21.16 -46.15
CA ASP A 699 10.79 -20.57 -44.97
C ASP A 699 10.04 -20.95 -43.70
N VAL A 700 10.68 -21.73 -42.84
CA VAL A 700 10.13 -22.12 -41.53
C VAL A 700 10.81 -21.30 -40.44
N PHE A 701 10.06 -20.34 -39.90
CA PHE A 701 10.43 -19.60 -38.69
C PHE A 701 10.04 -20.48 -37.51
N GLY A 702 11.05 -21.11 -36.89
CA GLY A 702 10.91 -22.16 -35.87
C GLY A 702 9.98 -21.80 -34.70
N TRP A 703 9.86 -22.71 -33.72
CA TRP A 703 9.03 -22.42 -32.55
C TRP A 703 9.62 -21.31 -31.69
N HIS A 704 8.86 -20.25 -31.48
CA HIS A 704 9.21 -19.15 -30.59
C HIS A 704 8.12 -18.93 -29.54
N MET A 705 8.51 -18.46 -28.36
CA MET A 705 7.58 -17.97 -27.35
C MET A 705 7.62 -16.46 -27.32
N ALA A 706 6.45 -15.83 -27.42
CA ALA A 706 6.28 -14.40 -27.23
C ALA A 706 5.77 -14.10 -25.81
N GLY A 707 6.29 -13.03 -25.21
CA GLY A 707 5.79 -12.45 -23.96
C GLY A 707 5.42 -10.98 -24.15
N LEU A 708 4.18 -10.61 -23.85
CA LEU A 708 3.63 -9.25 -23.98
C LEU A 708 2.94 -8.81 -22.66
N SER A 709 2.65 -7.52 -22.53
CA SER A 709 1.87 -6.98 -21.40
C SER A 709 0.75 -6.05 -21.87
N ALA A 710 -0.41 -6.13 -21.23
CA ALA A 710 -1.58 -5.31 -21.54
C ALA A 710 -2.25 -4.75 -20.28
N LYS A 711 -2.40 -3.43 -20.22
CA LYS A 711 -3.18 -2.77 -19.17
C LYS A 711 -4.66 -2.80 -19.53
N LEU A 712 -5.45 -3.59 -18.81
CA LEU A 712 -6.89 -3.77 -19.06
C LEU A 712 -7.70 -3.22 -17.88
N SER A 713 -8.88 -2.68 -18.17
CA SER A 713 -9.86 -2.24 -17.15
C SER A 713 -10.85 -3.37 -16.85
N PRO A 714 -11.63 -3.36 -15.75
CA PRO A 714 -12.62 -4.39 -15.49
C PRO A 714 -13.63 -4.50 -16.65
N GLY A 715 -13.90 -5.72 -17.11
CA GLY A 715 -14.82 -5.96 -18.22
C GLY A 715 -14.49 -7.22 -19.02
N THR A 716 -15.30 -7.46 -20.05
CA THR A 716 -15.06 -8.51 -21.04
C THR A 716 -14.23 -7.95 -22.18
N HIS A 717 -13.18 -8.68 -22.53
CA HIS A 717 -12.21 -8.34 -23.56
C HIS A 717 -12.14 -9.45 -24.60
N THR A 718 -11.68 -9.10 -25.80
CA THR A 718 -11.49 -10.05 -26.92
C THR A 718 -10.04 -10.04 -27.34
N ILE A 719 -9.35 -11.18 -27.18
CA ILE A 719 -8.00 -11.39 -27.74
C ILE A 719 -8.11 -11.98 -29.15
N VAL A 720 -7.30 -11.46 -30.07
CA VAL A 720 -7.17 -11.94 -31.45
C VAL A 720 -5.70 -12.18 -31.74
N ILE A 721 -5.34 -13.44 -32.03
CA ILE A 721 -3.96 -13.84 -32.38
C ILE A 721 -3.99 -14.42 -33.78
N GLY A 722 -3.20 -13.86 -34.69
CA GLY A 722 -3.24 -14.29 -36.09
C GLY A 722 -2.08 -13.80 -36.94
N VAL A 723 -2.12 -14.18 -38.21
CA VAL A 723 -1.20 -13.72 -39.24
C VAL A 723 -1.85 -12.64 -40.09
N TYR A 724 -1.03 -11.69 -40.50
CA TYR A 724 -1.33 -10.70 -41.52
C TYR A 724 -0.22 -10.73 -42.58
N TYR A 725 -0.57 -10.73 -43.86
CA TYR A 725 0.42 -10.51 -44.93
C TYR A 725 -0.07 -9.47 -45.94
N THR A 726 0.86 -8.71 -46.52
CA THR A 726 0.58 -7.46 -47.26
C THR A 726 0.11 -7.66 -48.71
N SER A 727 0.58 -8.71 -49.38
CA SER A 727 0.14 -9.13 -50.73
C SER A 727 0.64 -10.55 -51.01
N ALA A 728 -0.15 -11.36 -51.72
CA ALA A 728 0.25 -12.64 -52.30
C ALA A 728 0.09 -12.50 -53.81
N SER A 729 1.18 -12.23 -54.50
CA SER A 729 1.20 -12.00 -55.95
C SER A 729 1.22 -13.30 -56.76
N GLY A 730 1.60 -14.42 -56.15
CA GLY A 730 1.62 -15.76 -56.71
C GLY A 730 0.46 -16.66 -56.25
N ALA A 731 0.14 -17.68 -57.04
CA ALA A 731 -0.82 -18.72 -56.65
C ALA A 731 -0.25 -19.71 -55.62
N ASP A 732 1.08 -19.75 -55.49
CA ASP A 732 1.82 -20.64 -54.59
C ASP A 732 2.18 -19.96 -53.25
N ASP A 733 1.82 -18.68 -53.09
CA ASP A 733 2.04 -17.91 -51.87
C ASP A 733 1.03 -18.31 -50.79
N TRP A 734 1.51 -18.99 -49.76
CA TRP A 734 0.73 -19.34 -48.59
C TRP A 734 1.48 -19.03 -47.31
N VAL A 735 0.74 -18.74 -46.24
CA VAL A 735 1.30 -18.61 -44.89
C VAL A 735 0.58 -19.55 -43.94
N GLU A 736 1.37 -20.34 -43.23
CA GLU A 736 0.91 -21.11 -42.09
C GLU A 736 1.39 -20.44 -40.81
N LEU A 737 0.54 -20.48 -39.79
CA LEU A 737 0.99 -20.29 -38.43
C LEU A 737 0.49 -21.50 -37.62
N LEU A 738 1.27 -21.88 -36.63
CA LEU A 738 0.86 -22.80 -35.57
C LEU A 738 0.92 -22.03 -34.26
N LEU A 739 -0.05 -22.28 -33.39
CA LEU A 739 -0.17 -21.64 -32.08
C LEU A 739 -0.44 -22.69 -31.03
N ASP A 740 0.28 -22.51 -29.94
CA ASP A 740 0.29 -23.43 -28.82
C ASP A 740 0.39 -22.66 -27.49
N ASP A 741 -0.12 -23.25 -26.41
CA ASP A 741 0.08 -22.76 -25.03
C ASP A 741 -0.22 -21.26 -24.81
N VAL A 742 -1.41 -20.80 -25.19
CA VAL A 742 -1.82 -19.39 -24.98
C VAL A 742 -2.21 -19.16 -23.52
N LYS A 743 -1.56 -18.18 -22.89
CA LYS A 743 -1.79 -17.78 -21.51
C LYS A 743 -2.05 -16.29 -21.37
N ILE A 744 -3.02 -15.92 -20.54
CA ILE A 744 -3.22 -14.56 -20.03
C ILE A 744 -3.16 -14.63 -18.51
N SER A 745 -2.09 -14.12 -17.91
CA SER A 745 -1.84 -14.28 -16.47
C SER A 745 -2.30 -13.06 -15.66
N ASN A 746 -2.76 -13.31 -14.44
CA ASN A 746 -3.03 -12.28 -13.43
C ASN A 746 -1.75 -11.71 -12.79
N TRP A 747 -0.59 -12.22 -13.20
CA TRP A 747 0.71 -11.79 -12.72
C TRP A 747 1.03 -10.39 -13.28
N PRO A 748 1.53 -9.43 -12.46
CA PRO A 748 1.86 -8.09 -12.92
C PRO A 748 3.04 -8.12 -13.90
N GLY A 749 2.72 -8.10 -15.19
CA GLY A 749 3.71 -7.96 -16.25
C GLY A 749 4.22 -6.53 -16.33
N ASN A 750 5.23 -6.17 -15.53
CA ASN A 750 6.16 -5.09 -15.91
C ASN A 750 7.26 -5.63 -16.85
N TRP A 751 6.98 -6.73 -17.56
CA TRP A 751 7.87 -7.27 -18.57
C TRP A 751 7.97 -6.30 -19.74
N ALA A 752 9.20 -5.91 -20.07
CA ALA A 752 9.49 -5.47 -21.42
C ALA A 752 9.06 -6.59 -22.38
N PRO A 753 8.31 -6.28 -23.46
CA PRO A 753 7.92 -7.29 -24.44
C PRO A 753 9.15 -8.05 -24.94
N TRP A 754 9.08 -9.37 -25.05
CA TRP A 754 10.23 -10.21 -25.38
C TRP A 754 9.87 -11.40 -26.27
N LEU A 755 10.88 -11.91 -26.98
CA LEU A 755 10.79 -13.10 -27.83
C LEU A 755 11.90 -14.08 -27.45
N SER A 756 11.58 -15.37 -27.30
CA SER A 756 12.60 -16.37 -26.96
C SER A 756 13.60 -16.58 -28.10
N THR A 757 14.89 -16.60 -27.78
CA THR A 757 15.93 -17.19 -28.64
C THR A 757 16.05 -18.69 -28.33
N VAL A 758 15.98 -19.53 -29.35
CA VAL A 758 16.24 -20.97 -29.21
C VAL A 758 17.73 -21.22 -29.50
N PRO A 759 18.44 -22.05 -28.71
CA PRO A 759 19.81 -22.42 -29.05
C PRO A 759 19.88 -23.09 -30.44
N GLY A 760 20.62 -22.48 -31.38
CA GLY A 760 20.97 -23.11 -32.66
C GLY A 760 20.33 -22.55 -33.94
N GLN A 761 19.56 -21.46 -33.89
CA GLN A 761 19.15 -20.72 -35.11
C GLN A 761 19.51 -19.25 -34.99
N LEU A 762 20.26 -18.74 -35.97
CA LEU A 762 20.51 -17.31 -36.14
C LEU A 762 19.20 -16.63 -36.54
N LEU A 763 18.83 -15.56 -35.82
CA LEU A 763 17.90 -14.55 -36.31
C LEU A 763 18.59 -13.85 -37.49
N ASP A 764 18.29 -14.27 -38.71
CA ASP A 764 18.67 -13.48 -39.89
C ASP A 764 17.43 -12.71 -40.38
N TYR A 765 17.71 -11.49 -40.84
CA TYR A 765 16.78 -10.45 -41.32
C TYR A 765 16.10 -9.54 -40.27
N GLY A 766 16.85 -8.52 -39.86
CA GLY A 766 16.31 -7.14 -39.87
C GLY A 766 15.82 -6.52 -38.56
N MET A 767 15.84 -7.22 -37.42
CA MET A 767 15.57 -6.60 -36.11
C MET A 767 16.87 -6.24 -35.40
N ASP A 768 17.05 -4.97 -35.05
CA ASP A 768 18.20 -4.44 -34.29
C ASP A 768 18.32 -5.19 -32.94
N PRO A 769 19.36 -6.00 -32.73
CA PRO A 769 19.51 -6.79 -31.50
C PRO A 769 20.12 -5.91 -30.42
N LYS A 770 19.28 -5.15 -29.70
CA LYS A 770 19.71 -4.36 -28.53
C LYS A 770 19.05 -4.68 -27.20
N VAL A 771 18.28 -5.76 -27.09
CA VAL A 771 17.71 -6.15 -25.79
C VAL A 771 17.81 -7.65 -25.57
N LEU A 772 18.99 -8.10 -25.13
CA LEU A 772 19.18 -9.45 -24.57
C LEU A 772 20.31 -9.40 -23.53
N GLU A 773 19.96 -9.10 -22.28
CA GLU A 773 20.66 -9.65 -21.11
C GLU A 773 19.60 -10.21 -20.12
N HIS A 774 19.86 -11.44 -19.67
CA HIS A 774 19.03 -12.31 -18.82
C HIS A 774 18.86 -11.79 -17.37
N PRO A 775 17.90 -12.31 -16.59
CA PRO A 775 18.19 -13.41 -15.65
C PRO A 775 17.06 -14.47 -15.59
N VAL A 776 17.35 -15.77 -15.64
CA VAL A 776 17.61 -16.69 -14.49
C VAL A 776 16.57 -16.56 -13.38
N TRP A 777 15.72 -17.59 -13.27
CA TRP A 777 14.79 -17.81 -12.16
C TRP A 777 15.58 -18.17 -10.90
N GLY A 778 15.35 -17.43 -9.83
CA GLY A 778 15.81 -17.68 -8.46
C GLY A 778 14.82 -17.08 -7.48
#